data_AF-A0A931NAX5-F1
#
_entry.id   AF-A0A931NAX5-F1
#
_cell.length_a   1.000
_cell.length_b   1.000
_cell.length_c   1.000
_cell.angle_alpha   90.00
_cell.angle_beta   90.00
_cell.angle_gamma   90.00
#
_symmetry.space_group_name_H-M   'P 1'
#
loop_
_entity.id
_entity.type
_entity.pdbx_description
1 polymer ?
#
loop_
_entity_poly.entity_id
_entity_poly.type
_entity_poly.pdbx_seq_one_letter_code
_entity_poly.pdbx_strand_id
1 'polypeptide(L)'
;MKRLLTILLVILILTQVAPYGPVEANASEIKTAEQSIELANQYMQDHMDYEGDFFEIQSSKGESLQKSLAISGNEAFHNLPIFVYGDALAGAEEGTKYGNDTRVKDSTGQLRALGFTFLDEPYANPLFNIDDVTYVRRWIKEPWVLPTASKPDIKKDLLPDNPNDTHTYQWLKYEPGQFATSYSVLNQWVKSSVFLPQNIKKMTGDRKYFNKTIEGVPAVLSENPEDYIYMLQPPTYHSWGVGIAFYYYGGNGPDNMEKPNHYLYYEYFRYKPFSLLANDLSANFEALPASANAGDEVQVSVRLKSTFSGETPTDYGWDIKAKNGASLPITFSGHENKLSGDVMFPADKGELLLRARFVMPASDVTVKFTMNKNKNAPKELTYDNNNLSGTIKYMSPPPPVQTDKELGYNILSKEMRMGLKGGGSFTATLPNNSSWIWTGNATGKLNVVNGQPDLFHNFKEWNNPAVDEANTVIVRQPEVSMKLLRTDFDDDPVGGKWSDWPTPKNPKVKTGNIYSEGTVNRPYKIEHVSCEWVKIGKDKEERRCYTYYSYGGTSAVFPSQTDSLKIGVRIYNGREDMPALSYLNKIDQNNSSAFRKSLYWKNEPYAYNTVRWMAHEDENGSLYDWTPVNGQYEREFTHQAKGEVEWEVKQSQAGAYQRSRDAAKKKQNVQGDYDLAVFASDKELQKHDYPIKSGYYFNPIGQYSFTIETEMYKQTTGKTKDHQDLVDKIIDSFSYESNLIYINNNKEAVNIRNGSLSKRNNVPVPAYAKLTRNNPTGVNGLKLLDVKENYNKDEDEIPYTQEQNGTMHANWKNILEGYTESKTLNSYDDFKYREFVKNGQAKMYKIKESTTVTITVGAPEGQKLYTHAHMPDGTYNVRVTIGDVNVRGMPYAYKILPNLEGIDLGNSNNLEITVRGSMYDDLNS
;
A
#
# COMPACT_ATOMS: atom_id res chain seq x y z
N MET A 1 64.17 -37.15 14.73
CA MET A 1 64.83 -36.97 16.04
C MET A 1 63.74 -36.72 17.06
N LYS A 2 63.42 -37.75 17.85
CA LYS A 2 63.88 -37.73 19.24
C LYS A 2 63.18 -36.57 19.97
N ARG A 3 62.02 -36.75 20.60
CA ARG A 3 61.74 -37.84 21.56
C ARG A 3 62.91 -38.16 22.53
N LEU A 4 64.04 -37.42 22.48
CA LEU A 4 65.06 -37.35 23.53
C LEU A 4 65.19 -35.95 24.14
N LEU A 5 64.76 -34.88 23.47
CA LEU A 5 64.69 -33.55 24.12
C LEU A 5 63.37 -33.29 24.85
N THR A 6 62.38 -34.16 24.68
CA THR A 6 61.18 -34.23 25.53
C THR A 6 61.45 -34.94 26.87
N ILE A 7 62.61 -35.58 27.07
CA ILE A 7 62.87 -36.42 28.26
C ILE A 7 63.95 -35.82 29.19
N LEU A 8 64.87 -34.98 28.68
CA LEU A 8 65.94 -34.42 29.52
C LEU A 8 65.66 -33.06 30.16
N LEU A 9 64.57 -32.36 29.79
CA LEU A 9 64.11 -31.16 30.53
C LEU A 9 62.66 -31.20 31.00
N VAL A 10 62.00 -32.35 30.84
CA VAL A 10 60.89 -32.71 31.71
C VAL A 10 61.43 -33.32 33.00
N ILE A 11 62.61 -33.96 33.02
CA ILE A 11 63.26 -34.49 34.25
C ILE A 11 64.32 -33.50 34.81
N LEU A 12 64.01 -32.21 34.71
CA LEU A 12 64.19 -31.27 35.82
C LEU A 12 62.80 -30.85 36.34
N ILE A 13 61.86 -31.80 36.26
CA ILE A 13 60.77 -32.12 37.18
C ILE A 13 61.14 -31.58 38.56
N LEU A 14 60.32 -30.63 39.00
CA LEU A 14 59.49 -30.86 40.18
C LEU A 14 60.26 -31.36 41.40
N THR A 15 61.15 -30.52 41.91
CA THR A 15 61.40 -30.32 43.34
C THR A 15 61.85 -28.85 43.43
N GLN A 16 61.19 -27.89 44.08
CA GLN A 16 60.51 -27.89 45.37
C GLN A 16 59.36 -26.86 45.32
N VAL A 17 58.18 -27.23 45.81
CA VAL A 17 57.12 -26.26 46.12
C VAL A 17 57.22 -25.90 47.61
N ALA A 18 57.21 -24.58 47.86
CA ALA A 18 56.98 -23.81 49.09
C ALA A 18 58.18 -23.49 50.01
N PRO A 19 58.16 -22.36 50.75
CA PRO A 19 57.80 -20.98 50.36
C PRO A 19 58.86 -19.95 50.84
N TYR A 20 59.24 -18.94 50.05
CA TYR A 20 59.99 -17.78 50.58
C TYR A 20 59.66 -16.47 49.83
N GLY A 21 58.90 -15.60 50.51
CA GLY A 21 59.05 -14.13 50.56
C GLY A 21 58.80 -13.26 49.30
N PRO A 22 58.00 -12.19 49.40
CA PRO A 22 57.99 -11.13 48.38
C PRO A 22 59.33 -10.38 48.40
N VAL A 23 59.90 -10.11 47.23
CA VAL A 23 60.88 -9.03 47.06
C VAL A 23 60.19 -7.92 46.28
N GLU A 24 59.71 -6.94 47.04
CA GLU A 24 59.19 -5.68 46.52
C GLU A 24 60.33 -4.88 45.87
N ALA A 25 60.09 -4.41 44.66
CA ALA A 25 60.82 -3.29 44.08
C ALA A 25 59.79 -2.18 43.78
N ASN A 26 59.46 -1.42 44.83
CA ASN A 26 58.55 -0.28 44.78
C ASN A 26 59.23 0.90 44.06
N ALA A 27 58.74 1.31 42.89
CA ALA A 27 59.15 2.56 42.25
C ALA A 27 58.43 3.74 42.93
N SER A 28 59.21 4.59 43.59
CA SER A 28 58.78 5.59 44.58
C SER A 28 58.32 6.93 43.99
N GLU A 29 57.21 7.45 44.52
CA GLU A 29 56.79 8.86 44.52
C GLU A 29 57.95 9.80 44.93
N ILE A 30 58.08 10.98 44.30
CA ILE A 30 59.07 12.01 44.68
C ILE A 30 58.63 12.59 46.04
N LYS A 31 59.45 12.37 47.07
CA LYS A 31 59.11 12.73 48.46
C LYS A 31 60.01 13.82 49.04
N THR A 32 61.16 14.08 48.42
CA THR A 32 62.14 15.06 48.93
C THR A 32 62.64 15.99 47.83
N ALA A 33 63.10 17.18 48.23
CA ALA A 33 63.63 18.18 47.31
C ALA A 33 64.95 17.73 46.67
N GLU A 34 65.74 16.95 47.41
CA GLU A 34 66.99 16.35 46.96
C GLU A 34 66.75 15.36 45.81
N GLN A 35 65.68 14.55 45.89
CA GLN A 35 65.26 13.66 44.80
C GLN A 35 64.86 14.45 43.55
N SER A 36 64.15 15.58 43.72
CA SER A 36 63.80 16.44 42.59
C SER A 36 65.03 17.05 41.89
N ILE A 37 66.04 17.46 42.66
CA ILE A 37 67.31 17.98 42.12
C ILE A 37 68.06 16.88 41.37
N GLU A 38 68.17 15.69 41.95
CA GLU A 38 68.85 14.55 41.33
C GLU A 38 68.21 14.22 39.96
N LEU A 39 66.88 14.11 39.92
CA LEU A 39 66.14 13.87 38.67
C LEU A 39 66.33 14.99 37.64
N ALA A 40 66.43 16.24 38.10
CA ALA A 40 66.66 17.38 37.24
C ALA A 40 68.07 17.37 36.64
N ASN A 41 69.11 17.14 37.43
CA ASN A 41 70.48 17.03 36.93
C ASN A 41 70.68 15.82 36.04
N GLN A 42 70.04 14.69 36.35
CA GLN A 42 70.04 13.52 35.49
C GLN A 42 69.47 13.87 34.11
N TYR A 43 68.37 14.63 34.04
CA TYR A 43 67.84 15.12 32.78
C TYR A 43 68.84 16.04 32.04
N MET A 44 69.53 16.93 32.74
CA MET A 44 70.54 17.81 32.14
C MET A 44 71.70 17.02 31.52
N GLN A 45 72.15 15.95 32.19
CA GLN A 45 73.21 15.08 31.69
C GLN A 45 72.72 14.25 30.50
N ASP A 46 71.59 13.57 30.64
CA ASP A 46 71.08 12.60 29.65
C ASP A 46 70.60 13.26 28.34
N HIS A 47 70.05 14.48 28.44
CA HIS A 47 69.37 15.11 27.30
C HIS A 47 70.02 16.41 26.82
N MET A 48 70.97 16.96 27.58
CA MET A 48 71.66 18.19 27.19
C MET A 48 73.19 18.06 27.20
N ASP A 49 73.74 16.86 27.46
CA ASP A 49 75.19 16.63 27.51
C ASP A 49 75.90 17.63 28.45
N TYR A 50 75.21 18.02 29.52
CA TYR A 50 75.74 18.99 30.48
C TYR A 50 76.70 18.27 31.45
N GLU A 51 77.98 18.65 31.43
CA GLU A 51 78.98 18.06 32.31
C GLU A 51 78.82 18.54 33.77
N GLY A 52 78.44 17.62 34.66
CA GLY A 52 78.27 17.87 36.09
C GLY A 52 76.82 18.14 36.52
N ASP A 53 76.66 18.69 37.72
CA ASP A 53 75.36 19.07 38.28
C ASP A 53 75.10 20.55 38.04
N PHE A 54 73.93 20.89 37.49
CA PHE A 54 73.52 22.28 37.27
C PHE A 54 72.67 22.81 38.44
N PHE A 55 71.71 22.04 38.92
CA PHE A 55 70.86 22.40 40.05
C PHE A 55 71.48 21.88 41.35
N GLU A 56 71.54 22.73 42.37
CA GLU A 56 71.96 22.32 43.71
C GLU A 56 70.94 22.73 44.78
N ILE A 57 71.16 22.33 46.04
CA ILE A 57 70.29 22.70 47.17
C ILE A 57 70.47 24.17 47.60
N GLN A 58 71.52 24.83 47.12
CA GLN A 58 71.77 26.27 47.28
C GLN A 58 72.00 26.91 45.90
N SER A 59 71.69 28.19 45.74
CA SER A 59 71.97 28.96 44.52
C SER A 59 73.46 29.30 44.39
N SER A 60 73.85 29.89 43.25
CA SER A 60 75.22 30.33 42.98
C SER A 60 75.79 31.34 43.98
N LYS A 61 74.92 32.03 44.74
CA LYS A 61 75.29 32.97 45.82
C LYS A 61 74.96 32.46 47.23
N GLY A 62 74.55 31.19 47.35
CA GLY A 62 74.35 30.53 48.63
C GLY A 62 72.94 30.62 49.22
N GLU A 63 71.94 31.07 48.44
CA GLU A 63 70.54 31.10 48.90
C GLU A 63 69.94 29.70 48.92
N SER A 64 69.17 29.36 49.95
CA SER A 64 68.64 27.98 50.10
C SER A 64 67.44 27.71 49.18
N LEU A 65 67.34 26.47 48.66
CA LEU A 65 66.20 26.00 47.86
C LEU A 65 64.92 25.92 48.70
N GLN A 66 63.81 26.41 48.16
CA GLN A 66 62.49 26.24 48.74
C GLN A 66 61.99 24.79 48.54
N LYS A 67 62.21 23.95 49.55
CA LYS A 67 62.00 22.49 49.46
C LYS A 67 60.58 22.07 49.06
N SER A 68 59.54 22.77 49.52
CA SER A 68 58.15 22.44 49.17
C SER A 68 57.86 22.64 47.69
N LEU A 69 58.36 23.74 47.10
CA LEU A 69 58.21 24.04 45.69
C LEU A 69 59.04 23.09 44.81
N ALA A 70 60.19 22.63 45.30
CA ALA A 70 60.99 21.63 44.62
C ALA A 70 60.31 20.25 44.57
N ILE A 71 59.44 19.91 45.53
CA ILE A 71 58.72 18.62 45.56
C ILE A 71 57.48 18.66 44.68
N SER A 72 56.65 19.69 44.83
CA SER A 72 55.31 19.72 44.22
C SER A 72 54.92 21.09 43.67
N GLY A 73 55.87 22.02 43.53
CA GLY A 73 55.64 23.37 43.03
C GLY A 73 54.45 24.08 43.66
N ASN A 74 53.73 24.82 42.81
CA ASN A 74 52.47 25.44 43.17
C ASN A 74 51.48 25.33 41.99
N GLU A 75 50.24 25.72 42.23
CA GLU A 75 49.15 25.69 41.25
C GLU A 75 49.51 26.36 39.91
N ALA A 76 50.25 27.47 39.93
CA ALA A 76 50.68 28.17 38.71
C ALA A 76 51.65 27.36 37.84
N PHE A 77 52.18 26.27 38.38
CA PHE A 77 53.02 25.30 37.71
C PHE A 77 52.40 23.89 37.83
N HIS A 78 51.07 23.81 37.89
CA HIS A 78 50.28 22.56 37.90
C HIS A 78 50.68 21.59 39.02
N ASN A 79 51.14 22.12 40.14
CA ASN A 79 51.67 21.36 41.27
C ASN A 79 52.80 20.38 40.89
N LEU A 80 53.64 20.77 39.91
CA LEU A 80 54.86 20.07 39.54
C LEU A 80 56.10 20.83 40.04
N PRO A 81 57.22 20.12 40.30
CA PRO A 81 58.47 20.71 40.77
C PRO A 81 58.88 22.01 40.08
N ILE A 82 59.29 23.00 40.87
CA ILE A 82 60.01 24.20 40.42
C ILE A 82 61.19 24.46 41.36
N PHE A 83 62.33 24.90 40.82
CA PHE A 83 63.50 25.22 41.63
C PHE A 83 63.61 26.72 41.83
N VAL A 84 63.27 27.13 43.05
CA VAL A 84 63.24 28.52 43.49
C VAL A 84 64.07 28.64 44.76
N TYR A 85 64.97 29.62 44.78
CA TYR A 85 65.96 29.83 45.83
C TYR A 85 65.71 31.15 46.56
N GLY A 86 66.02 31.20 47.85
CA GLY A 86 65.92 32.42 48.67
C GLY A 86 64.49 32.90 48.91
N ASP A 87 64.36 34.14 49.38
CA ASP A 87 63.08 34.76 49.76
C ASP A 87 62.35 35.42 48.58
N ALA A 88 61.03 35.22 48.52
CA ALA A 88 60.19 35.72 47.42
C ALA A 88 60.10 37.24 47.35
N LEU A 89 60.13 37.96 48.49
CA LEU A 89 60.08 39.42 48.52
C LEU A 89 61.39 40.00 47.98
N ALA A 90 62.53 39.45 48.42
CA ALA A 90 63.85 39.86 47.93
C ALA A 90 63.99 39.66 46.40
N GLY A 91 63.51 38.53 45.87
CA GLY A 91 63.46 38.30 44.43
C GLY A 91 62.60 39.31 43.69
N ALA A 92 61.43 39.65 44.25
CA ALA A 92 60.50 40.59 43.64
C ALA A 92 61.02 42.04 43.64
N GLU A 93 61.71 42.46 44.71
CA GLU A 93 62.38 43.75 44.80
C GLU A 93 63.56 43.86 43.82
N GLU A 94 64.35 42.80 43.67
CA GLU A 94 65.41 42.77 42.66
C GLU A 94 64.78 42.92 41.27
N GLY A 95 63.75 42.15 40.92
CA GLY A 95 63.12 42.19 39.60
C GLY A 95 62.56 43.56 39.14
N THR A 96 62.34 44.52 40.05
CA THR A 96 61.82 45.87 39.72
C THR A 96 62.85 46.99 39.75
N LYS A 97 64.08 46.71 40.19
CA LYS A 97 65.08 47.73 40.58
C LYS A 97 65.36 48.82 39.54
N TYR A 98 65.43 48.46 38.26
CA TYR A 98 65.74 49.40 37.17
C TYR A 98 64.60 49.59 36.17
N GLY A 99 63.51 48.84 36.32
CA GLY A 99 62.37 48.85 35.41
C GLY A 99 61.53 50.12 35.52
N ASN A 100 60.87 50.50 34.42
CA ASN A 100 59.83 51.55 34.46
C ASN A 100 58.64 51.15 35.33
N ASP A 101 58.36 49.85 35.42
CA ASP A 101 57.36 49.30 36.33
C ASP A 101 58.03 48.85 37.63
N THR A 102 57.90 49.69 38.67
CA THR A 102 58.53 49.46 39.97
C THR A 102 57.68 48.62 40.94
N ARG A 103 56.57 48.02 40.47
CA ARG A 103 55.63 47.29 41.34
C ARG A 103 56.19 45.95 41.80
N VAL A 104 56.53 45.86 43.08
CA VAL A 104 56.98 44.61 43.74
C VAL A 104 55.82 43.62 43.93
N LYS A 105 54.61 44.14 44.16
CA LYS A 105 53.35 43.38 44.27
C LYS A 105 52.31 43.94 43.31
N ASP A 106 51.49 43.07 42.72
CA ASP A 106 50.37 43.49 41.88
C ASP A 106 49.13 43.88 42.73
N SER A 107 48.05 44.26 42.06
CA SER A 107 46.77 44.67 42.68
C SER A 107 46.06 43.53 43.45
N THR A 108 46.39 42.27 43.15
CA THR A 108 45.89 41.07 43.86
C THR A 108 46.82 40.62 44.99
N GLY A 109 47.93 41.35 45.17
CA GLY A 109 48.95 41.11 46.16
C GLY A 109 50.04 40.12 45.73
N GLN A 110 50.02 39.54 44.53
CA GLN A 110 51.05 38.60 44.07
C GLN A 110 52.42 39.30 43.96
N LEU A 111 53.48 38.64 44.42
CA LEU A 111 54.85 39.15 44.28
C LEU A 111 55.33 38.98 42.84
N ARG A 112 56.17 39.90 42.34
CA ARG A 112 56.69 39.87 40.96
C ARG A 112 57.58 38.66 40.66
N ALA A 113 58.26 38.15 41.67
CA ALA A 113 59.06 36.95 41.61
C ALA A 113 58.73 36.04 42.81
N LEU A 114 58.96 34.74 42.66
CA LEU A 114 58.78 33.73 43.70
C LEU A 114 60.05 33.53 44.55
N GLY A 115 61.16 34.14 44.14
CA GLY A 115 62.50 34.02 44.71
C GLY A 115 63.51 34.23 43.60
N PHE A 116 64.57 33.43 43.58
CA PHE A 116 65.63 33.46 42.58
C PHE A 116 65.76 32.11 41.84
N THR A 117 66.28 32.13 40.62
CA THR A 117 66.76 30.94 39.92
C THR A 117 68.07 30.46 40.54
N PHE A 118 68.55 29.29 40.12
CA PHE A 118 69.86 28.78 40.57
C PHE A 118 71.01 29.80 40.36
N LEU A 119 70.95 30.62 39.30
CA LEU A 119 71.98 31.63 38.96
C LEU A 119 71.72 33.01 39.58
N ASP A 120 70.83 33.10 40.57
CA ASP A 120 70.48 34.35 41.28
C ASP A 120 69.95 35.47 40.34
N GLU A 121 69.22 35.05 39.31
CA GLU A 121 68.30 35.89 38.54
C GLU A 121 66.91 35.79 39.21
N PRO A 122 66.06 36.84 39.18
CA PRO A 122 64.74 36.72 39.79
C PRO A 122 63.91 35.61 39.12
N TYR A 123 63.29 34.74 39.92
CA TYR A 123 62.41 33.68 39.40
C TYR A 123 61.01 34.24 39.22
N ALA A 124 60.62 34.49 37.97
CA ALA A 124 59.35 35.13 37.65
C ALA A 124 58.13 34.42 38.27
N ASN A 125 57.21 35.20 38.82
CA ASN A 125 55.91 34.70 39.24
C ASN A 125 54.89 34.87 38.11
N PRO A 126 54.43 33.79 37.44
CA PRO A 126 53.46 33.88 36.35
C PRO A 126 52.07 34.36 36.81
N LEU A 127 51.81 34.39 38.12
CA LEU A 127 50.58 34.93 38.70
C LEU A 127 50.63 36.45 38.90
N PHE A 128 51.80 37.07 38.73
CA PHE A 128 51.93 38.51 38.83
C PHE A 128 51.26 39.18 37.63
N ASN A 129 50.15 39.88 37.87
CA ASN A 129 49.40 40.54 36.82
C ASN A 129 50.00 41.91 36.49
N ILE A 130 50.38 42.11 35.23
CA ILE A 130 50.67 43.43 34.67
C ILE A 130 49.38 43.87 33.98
N ASP A 131 48.80 45.00 34.42
CA ASP A 131 47.57 45.56 33.82
C ASP A 131 47.61 45.50 32.28
N ASP A 132 46.48 45.08 31.66
CA ASP A 132 46.37 44.85 30.22
C ASP A 132 47.04 45.97 29.42
N VAL A 133 48.22 45.67 28.90
CA VAL A 133 48.99 46.58 28.08
C VAL A 133 48.29 46.60 26.72
N THR A 134 47.33 47.51 26.56
CA THR A 134 46.51 47.71 25.36
C THR A 134 47.33 48.30 24.19
N TYR A 135 48.57 47.89 23.97
CA TYR A 135 49.53 48.60 23.13
C TYR A 135 50.29 47.65 22.21
N VAL A 136 50.75 48.12 21.04
CA VAL A 136 51.55 47.32 20.11
C VAL A 136 52.91 47.02 20.75
N ARG A 137 53.23 45.74 20.93
CA ARG A 137 54.52 45.28 21.47
C ARG A 137 55.51 45.08 20.33
N ARG A 138 56.75 45.50 20.53
CA ARG A 138 57.88 45.36 19.60
C ARG A 138 58.97 44.56 20.29
N TRP A 139 58.96 43.26 20.07
CA TRP A 139 59.81 42.29 20.75
C TRP A 139 61.26 42.44 20.34
N ILE A 140 62.16 42.49 21.32
CA ILE A 140 63.59 42.69 21.09
C ILE A 140 64.22 41.34 20.73
N LYS A 141 64.87 41.29 19.57
CA LYS A 141 65.67 40.15 19.16
C LYS A 141 66.99 40.09 19.93
N GLU A 142 67.35 38.89 20.39
CA GLU A 142 68.57 38.55 21.11
C GLU A 142 68.84 39.49 22.31
N PRO A 143 67.94 39.58 23.31
CA PRO A 143 68.05 40.54 24.42
C PRO A 143 69.36 40.40 25.23
N TRP A 144 70.02 39.25 25.17
CA TRP A 144 71.29 38.98 25.83
C TRP A 144 72.54 39.62 25.19
N VAL A 145 72.43 40.15 23.97
CA VAL A 145 73.55 40.87 23.33
C VAL A 145 73.48 42.34 23.72
N LEU A 146 74.32 42.80 24.64
CA LEU A 146 74.28 44.19 25.15
C LEU A 146 75.45 45.05 24.62
N PRO A 147 75.27 46.38 24.45
CA PRO A 147 76.38 47.28 24.12
C PRO A 147 77.40 47.26 25.26
N THR A 148 78.62 47.73 25.00
CA THR A 148 79.69 47.81 26.01
C THR A 148 80.26 49.22 26.02
N ALA A 149 81.08 49.56 27.03
CA ALA A 149 81.72 50.86 27.08
C ALA A 149 82.55 51.18 25.80
N SER A 150 83.11 50.16 25.13
CA SER A 150 83.88 50.32 23.88
C SER A 150 83.01 50.35 22.60
N LYS A 151 81.78 49.86 22.67
CA LYS A 151 80.77 49.94 21.61
C LYS A 151 79.47 50.45 22.22
N PRO A 152 79.36 51.77 22.44
CA PRO A 152 78.34 52.35 23.32
C PRO A 152 76.93 52.23 22.77
N ASP A 153 76.74 52.01 21.46
CA ASP A 153 75.43 51.83 20.84
C ASP A 153 75.41 50.58 19.95
N ILE A 154 74.35 49.78 20.05
CA ILE A 154 74.07 48.66 19.14
C ILE A 154 72.66 48.76 18.58
N LYS A 155 72.49 48.37 17.31
CA LYS A 155 71.17 48.22 16.71
C LYS A 155 70.55 46.90 17.18
N LYS A 156 69.34 46.97 17.72
CA LYS A 156 68.47 45.83 18.05
C LYS A 156 67.38 45.73 17.01
N ASP A 157 67.24 44.57 16.39
CA ASP A 157 66.08 44.30 15.57
C ASP A 157 64.87 44.04 16.46
N LEU A 158 63.71 44.55 16.04
CA LEU A 158 62.45 44.44 16.73
C LEU A 158 61.44 43.69 15.87
N LEU A 159 60.59 42.90 16.52
CA LEU A 159 59.48 42.22 15.89
C LEU A 159 58.15 42.73 16.46
N PRO A 160 57.40 43.58 15.73
CA PRO A 160 56.13 44.11 16.19
C PRO A 160 54.98 43.10 16.12
N ASP A 161 54.11 43.05 17.14
CA ASP A 161 52.87 42.24 17.14
C ASP A 161 51.93 42.62 15.98
N ASN A 162 51.95 43.89 15.56
CA ASN A 162 51.20 44.38 14.41
C ASN A 162 52.11 44.38 13.17
N PRO A 163 51.84 43.57 12.14
CA PRO A 163 52.68 43.50 10.94
C PRO A 163 52.70 44.82 10.15
N ASN A 164 51.76 45.74 10.39
CA ASN A 164 51.75 47.06 9.77
C ASN A 164 52.64 48.09 10.49
N ASP A 165 53.23 47.75 11.64
CA ASP A 165 54.17 48.63 12.33
C ASP A 165 55.56 48.57 11.67
N THR A 166 56.00 49.71 11.13
CA THR A 166 57.27 49.82 10.41
C THR A 166 58.49 49.96 11.34
N HIS A 167 58.29 50.04 12.66
CA HIS A 167 59.38 50.15 13.65
C HIS A 167 59.98 48.79 13.99
N THR A 168 60.82 48.30 13.08
CA THR A 168 61.45 46.98 13.15
C THR A 168 62.87 47.02 13.74
N TYR A 169 63.30 48.15 14.31
CA TYR A 169 64.58 48.24 15.05
C TYR A 169 64.62 49.39 16.08
N GLN A 170 65.55 49.29 17.04
CA GLN A 170 65.87 50.34 18.01
C GLN A 170 67.37 50.36 18.33
N TRP A 171 67.95 51.54 18.59
CA TRP A 171 69.32 51.63 19.11
C TRP A 171 69.33 51.51 20.63
N LEU A 172 70.10 50.56 21.15
CA LEU A 172 70.32 50.33 22.57
C LEU A 172 71.68 50.91 22.97
N LYS A 173 71.68 51.82 23.94
CA LYS A 173 72.87 52.52 24.46
C LYS A 173 73.44 51.86 25.71
N TYR A 174 74.74 51.99 25.92
CA TYR A 174 75.43 51.51 27.13
C TYR A 174 75.18 52.46 28.30
N GLU A 175 74.24 52.09 29.17
CA GLU A 175 73.78 52.91 30.29
C GLU A 175 73.64 52.05 31.57
N PRO A 176 74.75 51.58 32.16
CA PRO A 176 74.71 50.69 33.32
C PRO A 176 74.26 51.38 34.60
N GLY A 177 73.44 50.70 35.40
CA GLY A 177 72.99 51.14 36.73
C GLY A 177 72.03 52.34 36.72
N GLN A 178 71.51 52.72 35.55
CA GLN A 178 70.60 53.84 35.39
C GLN A 178 69.14 53.37 35.39
N PHE A 179 68.34 53.97 36.28
CA PHE A 179 66.90 53.75 36.35
C PHE A 179 66.21 54.05 35.01
N ALA A 180 65.19 53.27 34.65
CA ALA A 180 64.38 53.44 33.44
C ALA A 180 65.13 53.29 32.10
N THR A 181 66.38 52.82 32.10
CA THR A 181 67.14 52.56 30.86
C THR A 181 66.97 51.12 30.40
N SER A 182 66.84 50.92 29.08
CA SER A 182 66.69 49.57 28.51
C SER A 182 67.90 48.68 28.81
N TYR A 183 69.10 49.26 28.84
CA TYR A 183 70.33 48.54 29.16
C TYR A 183 70.31 47.97 30.57
N SER A 184 70.01 48.79 31.58
CA SER A 184 70.08 48.37 32.98
C SER A 184 69.04 47.31 33.30
N VAL A 185 67.85 47.39 32.69
CA VAL A 185 66.81 46.37 32.81
C VAL A 185 67.24 45.06 32.16
N LEU A 186 67.71 45.06 30.90
CA LEU A 186 68.19 43.83 30.26
C LEU A 186 69.36 43.19 31.03
N ASN A 187 70.35 43.99 31.42
CA ASN A 187 71.54 43.54 32.15
C ASN A 187 71.22 43.00 33.56
N GLN A 188 70.08 43.38 34.13
CA GLN A 188 69.64 42.85 35.41
C GLN A 188 69.12 41.41 35.31
N TRP A 189 68.41 41.08 34.22
CA TRP A 189 67.75 39.80 34.04
C TRP A 189 68.59 38.79 33.27
N VAL A 190 69.46 39.26 32.38
CA VAL A 190 70.33 38.41 31.57
C VAL A 190 71.73 38.39 32.19
N LYS A 191 72.01 37.39 33.04
CA LYS A 191 73.33 37.24 33.71
C LYS A 191 74.13 36.04 33.20
N SER A 192 73.50 35.10 32.51
CA SER A 192 74.11 33.84 32.09
C SER A 192 74.16 33.69 30.57
N SER A 193 75.13 32.89 30.11
CA SER A 193 75.21 32.46 28.72
C SER A 193 74.93 30.96 28.52
N VAL A 194 74.66 30.21 29.61
CA VAL A 194 74.58 28.74 29.59
C VAL A 194 73.48 28.26 28.62
N PHE A 195 72.26 28.79 28.74
CA PHE A 195 71.10 28.37 27.93
C PHE A 195 70.78 29.33 26.78
N LEU A 196 71.80 29.98 26.20
CA LEU A 196 71.59 30.74 24.96
C LEU A 196 71.36 29.76 23.79
N PRO A 197 70.58 30.15 22.75
CA PRO A 197 70.22 29.24 21.65
C PRO A 197 71.42 28.55 20.98
N GLN A 198 72.55 29.25 20.86
CA GLN A 198 73.75 28.70 20.25
C GLN A 198 74.41 27.61 21.12
N ASN A 199 74.31 27.75 22.45
CA ASN A 199 74.83 26.77 23.39
C ASN A 199 73.84 25.62 23.58
N ILE A 200 72.53 25.86 23.56
CA ILE A 200 71.51 24.80 23.48
C ILE A 200 71.76 23.94 22.24
N LYS A 201 72.00 24.54 21.07
CA LYS A 201 72.35 23.78 19.86
C LYS A 201 73.60 22.91 20.05
N LYS A 202 74.62 23.38 20.78
CA LYS A 202 75.82 22.58 21.07
C LYS A 202 75.50 21.41 22.01
N MET A 203 74.67 21.65 23.02
CA MET A 203 74.25 20.70 24.04
C MET A 203 73.31 19.61 23.50
N THR A 204 72.32 19.98 22.68
CA THR A 204 71.24 19.07 22.25
C THR A 204 71.28 18.72 20.77
N GLY A 205 72.15 19.37 19.99
CA GLY A 205 72.13 19.33 18.52
C GLY A 205 71.02 20.18 17.89
N ASP A 206 70.04 20.65 18.66
CA ASP A 206 68.87 21.40 18.19
C ASP A 206 68.75 22.76 18.87
N ARG A 207 68.88 23.82 18.07
CA ARG A 207 68.73 25.20 18.53
C ARG A 207 67.34 25.50 19.09
N LYS A 208 66.31 24.83 18.58
CA LYS A 208 64.89 25.04 18.90
C LYS A 208 64.37 24.06 19.95
N TYR A 209 65.25 23.30 20.59
CA TYR A 209 64.91 22.14 21.41
C TYR A 209 63.78 22.40 22.43
N PHE A 210 63.78 23.59 23.05
CA PHE A 210 62.79 23.97 24.06
C PHE A 210 61.59 24.74 23.53
N ASN A 211 61.53 25.13 22.26
CA ASN A 211 60.46 25.98 21.72
C ASN A 211 59.07 25.38 21.93
N LYS A 212 58.97 24.06 21.77
CA LYS A 212 57.72 23.32 21.93
C LYS A 212 57.20 23.31 23.38
N THR A 213 58.06 23.64 24.34
CA THR A 213 57.67 23.66 25.76
C THR A 213 57.19 25.03 26.22
N ILE A 214 57.38 26.07 25.41
CA ILE A 214 57.04 27.43 25.77
C ILE A 214 55.53 27.62 25.72
N GLU A 215 54.95 28.08 26.81
CA GLU A 215 53.53 28.43 26.86
C GLU A 215 53.28 29.86 26.42
N GLY A 216 52.15 30.07 25.75
CA GLY A 216 51.64 31.41 25.49
C GLY A 216 52.51 32.25 24.55
N VAL A 217 53.31 31.62 23.69
CA VAL A 217 54.14 32.35 22.71
C VAL A 217 53.23 33.20 21.81
N PRO A 218 53.41 34.54 21.78
CA PRO A 218 52.69 35.42 20.87
C PRO A 218 52.84 34.93 19.42
N ALA A 219 51.77 35.03 18.63
CA ALA A 219 51.76 34.54 17.26
C ALA A 219 52.94 35.09 16.44
N VAL A 220 53.33 36.35 16.66
CA VAL A 220 54.46 36.96 15.95
C VAL A 220 55.81 36.30 16.28
N LEU A 221 56.00 35.80 17.49
CA LEU A 221 57.23 35.13 17.92
C LEU A 221 57.26 33.64 17.55
N SER A 222 56.13 33.06 17.13
CA SER A 222 55.94 31.60 17.02
C SER A 222 56.91 30.87 16.09
N GLU A 223 57.46 31.53 15.07
CA GLU A 223 58.38 30.90 14.13
C GLU A 223 59.78 30.63 14.71
N ASN A 224 60.30 31.58 15.51
CA ASN A 224 61.64 31.53 16.10
C ASN A 224 61.65 32.14 17.52
N PRO A 225 60.85 31.62 18.46
CA PRO A 225 60.72 32.22 19.79
C PRO A 225 62.04 32.21 20.57
N GLU A 226 62.94 31.27 20.28
CA GLU A 226 64.27 31.20 20.87
C GLU A 226 65.15 32.40 20.54
N ASP A 227 64.83 33.17 19.49
CA ASP A 227 65.55 34.40 19.16
C ASP A 227 65.19 35.57 20.09
N TYR A 228 64.05 35.49 20.79
CA TYR A 228 63.46 36.60 21.53
C TYR A 228 63.33 36.31 23.03
N ILE A 229 63.11 35.04 23.40
CA ILE A 229 62.93 34.62 24.79
C ILE A 229 64.27 34.14 25.35
N TYR A 230 64.79 34.86 26.34
CA TYR A 230 65.93 34.43 27.15
C TYR A 230 65.48 33.42 28.21
N MET A 231 66.18 32.29 28.31
CA MET A 231 65.87 31.25 29.29
C MET A 231 66.59 31.54 30.61
N LEU A 232 65.82 31.88 31.65
CA LEU A 232 66.31 32.13 33.00
C LEU A 232 66.66 30.79 33.70
N GLN A 233 65.81 29.78 33.50
CA GLN A 233 66.03 28.43 34.00
C GLN A 233 65.36 27.41 33.07
N PRO A 234 66.05 26.33 32.65
CA PRO A 234 65.49 25.36 31.72
C PRO A 234 64.41 24.51 32.38
N PRO A 235 63.39 24.06 31.62
CA PRO A 235 62.53 22.97 32.08
C PRO A 235 63.32 21.66 32.08
N THR A 236 62.90 20.74 32.94
CA THR A 236 63.37 19.35 32.87
C THR A 236 62.21 18.43 32.49
N TYR A 237 62.38 17.12 32.64
CA TYR A 237 61.31 16.18 32.38
C TYR A 237 60.10 16.37 33.33
N HIS A 238 60.37 16.66 34.60
CA HIS A 238 59.35 16.79 35.65
C HIS A 238 59.22 18.20 36.24
N SER A 239 60.23 19.06 36.07
CA SER A 239 60.21 20.42 36.60
C SER A 239 59.99 21.47 35.52
N TRP A 240 59.31 22.56 35.90
CA TRP A 240 59.10 23.68 34.99
C TRP A 240 60.36 24.53 34.85
N GLY A 241 60.50 25.12 33.67
CA GLY A 241 61.44 26.19 33.41
C GLY A 241 60.73 27.54 33.29
N VAL A 242 61.53 28.60 33.25
CA VAL A 242 61.07 29.97 33.09
C VAL A 242 62.00 30.70 32.15
N GLY A 243 61.42 31.52 31.27
CA GLY A 243 62.13 32.48 30.44
C GLY A 243 61.46 33.85 30.43
N ILE A 244 62.06 34.77 29.72
CA ILE A 244 61.68 36.18 29.67
C ILE A 244 61.98 36.74 28.28
N ALA A 245 61.03 37.46 27.68
CA ALA A 245 61.30 38.28 26.50
C ALA A 245 61.00 39.73 26.81
N PHE A 246 61.73 40.61 26.12
CA PHE A 246 61.64 42.04 26.31
C PHE A 246 61.02 42.70 25.08
N TYR A 247 60.25 43.74 25.30
CA TYR A 247 59.62 44.49 24.22
C TYR A 247 59.54 45.97 24.54
N TYR A 248 59.57 46.77 23.49
CA TYR A 248 59.11 48.16 23.55
C TYR A 248 57.61 48.21 23.29
N TYR A 249 56.87 49.07 23.97
CA TYR A 249 55.43 49.24 23.72
C TYR A 249 55.11 50.62 23.14
N GLY A 250 54.04 50.71 22.35
CA GLY A 250 53.51 51.98 21.82
C GLY A 250 51.98 52.06 21.92
N GLY A 251 51.48 53.20 22.39
CA GLY A 251 50.05 53.52 22.60
C GLY A 251 49.11 53.12 21.44
N ASN A 252 47.81 52.90 21.71
CA ASN A 252 46.79 52.58 20.68
C ASN A 252 46.31 53.78 19.83
N GLY A 253 46.94 54.95 20.00
CA GLY A 253 46.62 56.13 19.20
C GLY A 253 47.27 56.07 17.82
N PRO A 254 46.64 56.64 16.76
CA PRO A 254 47.22 56.77 15.43
C PRO A 254 48.65 57.35 15.41
N ASP A 255 48.97 58.22 16.39
CA ASP A 255 50.28 58.85 16.52
C ASP A 255 51.43 57.88 16.86
N ASN A 256 51.15 56.69 17.41
CA ASN A 256 52.21 55.74 17.81
C ASN A 256 52.80 54.95 16.64
N MET A 257 52.13 54.93 15.48
CA MET A 257 52.72 54.40 14.24
C MET A 257 53.73 55.36 13.61
N GLU A 258 53.76 56.63 14.04
CA GLU A 258 54.72 57.63 13.58
C GLU A 258 55.74 58.03 14.67
N LYS A 259 55.40 57.85 15.96
CA LYS A 259 56.25 58.19 17.12
C LYS A 259 56.24 57.09 18.18
N PRO A 260 57.10 56.06 18.07
CA PRO A 260 57.11 54.94 19.00
C PRO A 260 57.68 55.38 20.36
N ASN A 261 57.07 54.91 21.44
CA ASN A 261 57.67 55.01 22.77
C ASN A 261 58.72 53.89 22.96
N HIS A 262 59.77 54.18 23.71
CA HIS A 262 60.93 53.29 23.93
C HIS A 262 61.02 52.80 25.37
N TYR A 263 59.88 52.73 26.07
CA TYR A 263 59.84 52.13 27.39
C TYR A 263 59.93 50.62 27.28
N LEU A 264 60.96 50.07 27.92
CA LEU A 264 61.21 48.64 27.95
C LEU A 264 60.32 47.97 28.98
N TYR A 265 59.54 47.01 28.51
CA TYR A 265 58.79 46.07 29.32
C TYR A 265 59.26 44.66 28.99
N TYR A 266 58.79 43.70 29.75
CA TYR A 266 59.07 42.30 29.51
C TYR A 266 57.85 41.45 29.84
N GLU A 267 57.85 40.26 29.28
CA GLU A 267 56.87 39.22 29.53
C GLU A 267 57.61 37.94 29.89
N TYR A 268 57.07 37.23 30.87
CA TYR A 268 57.62 35.95 31.29
C TYR A 268 56.93 34.82 30.55
N PHE A 269 57.71 33.79 30.27
CA PHE A 269 57.24 32.60 29.58
C PHE A 269 57.51 31.41 30.45
N ARG A 270 56.47 30.62 30.72
CA ARG A 270 56.62 29.32 31.36
C ARG A 270 57.08 28.32 30.32
N TYR A 271 58.06 27.51 30.68
CA TYR A 271 58.45 26.35 29.90
C TYR A 271 57.87 25.12 30.59
N LYS A 272 56.90 24.47 29.94
CA LYS A 272 56.31 23.21 30.39
C LYS A 272 57.41 22.16 30.61
N PRO A 273 57.31 21.34 31.66
CA PRO A 273 58.03 20.08 31.72
C PRO A 273 57.65 19.25 30.51
N PHE A 274 58.58 18.46 30.00
CA PHE A 274 58.32 17.63 28.82
C PHE A 274 57.22 16.59 29.06
N SER A 275 56.95 16.23 30.33
CA SER A 275 55.83 15.39 30.72
C SER A 275 54.43 15.99 30.42
N LEU A 276 54.30 17.30 30.18
CA LEU A 276 53.01 17.97 29.93
C LEU A 276 52.71 18.30 28.46
N LEU A 277 53.57 17.91 27.51
CA LEU A 277 53.45 18.31 26.09
C LEU A 277 52.95 17.23 25.13
N ALA A 278 52.57 16.06 25.62
CA ALA A 278 52.54 14.86 24.79
C ALA A 278 51.17 14.13 24.87
N ASN A 279 50.60 13.77 23.70
CA ASN A 279 50.15 12.39 23.43
C ASN A 279 48.79 11.87 24.01
N ASP A 280 47.68 11.97 23.25
CA ASP A 280 46.34 11.42 23.57
C ASP A 280 45.63 10.69 22.39
N LEU A 281 44.88 9.62 22.68
CA LEU A 281 43.99 8.88 21.77
C LEU A 281 42.52 9.11 22.16
N SER A 282 41.59 8.93 21.22
CA SER A 282 40.14 9.00 21.54
C SER A 282 39.27 8.20 20.56
N ALA A 283 38.17 7.63 21.06
CA ALA A 283 37.14 6.95 20.28
C ALA A 283 35.82 7.72 20.36
N ASN A 284 35.07 7.76 19.25
CA ASN A 284 33.69 8.27 19.24
C ASN A 284 32.81 7.41 18.33
N PHE A 285 31.53 7.20 18.69
CA PHE A 285 30.57 6.63 17.75
C PHE A 285 30.28 7.64 16.64
N GLU A 286 30.71 7.32 15.43
CA GLU A 286 30.32 8.08 14.24
C GLU A 286 28.88 7.76 13.84
N ALA A 287 28.50 6.49 13.99
CA ALA A 287 27.13 6.03 13.79
C ALA A 287 26.80 4.92 14.80
N LEU A 288 25.82 5.17 15.65
CA LEU A 288 25.20 4.17 16.52
C LEU A 288 23.68 4.32 16.45
N PRO A 289 22.96 3.38 15.82
CA PRO A 289 21.51 3.35 15.85
C PRO A 289 21.00 3.17 17.28
N ALA A 290 19.98 3.92 17.66
CA ALA A 290 19.30 3.78 18.94
C ALA A 290 18.32 2.61 18.95
N SER A 291 17.75 2.27 17.78
CA SER A 291 16.88 1.11 17.60
C SER A 291 17.00 0.52 16.19
N ALA A 292 16.65 -0.76 16.05
CA ALA A 292 16.55 -1.48 14.78
C ALA A 292 15.47 -2.59 14.89
N ASN A 293 14.84 -2.96 13.77
CA ASN A 293 13.90 -4.09 13.74
C ASN A 293 14.69 -5.40 13.63
N ALA A 294 14.13 -6.50 14.15
CA ALA A 294 14.78 -7.81 13.96
C ALA A 294 14.86 -8.18 12.48
N GLY A 295 16.01 -8.68 12.05
CA GLY A 295 16.29 -9.01 10.65
C GLY A 295 16.94 -7.86 9.87
N ASP A 296 16.89 -6.61 10.35
CA ASP A 296 17.55 -5.48 9.70
C ASP A 296 19.08 -5.64 9.75
N GLU A 297 19.76 -5.24 8.69
CA GLU A 297 21.22 -5.07 8.72
C GLU A 297 21.56 -3.80 9.50
N VAL A 298 22.35 -3.94 10.56
CA VAL A 298 22.79 -2.85 11.44
C VAL A 298 24.27 -2.61 11.22
N GLN A 299 24.65 -1.35 10.98
CA GLN A 299 26.04 -0.91 10.96
C GLN A 299 26.32 0.02 12.15
N VAL A 300 27.34 -0.33 12.93
CA VAL A 300 27.95 0.57 13.92
C VAL A 300 29.28 1.06 13.37
N SER A 301 29.55 2.36 13.51
CA SER A 301 30.81 2.97 13.07
C SER A 301 31.46 3.73 14.22
N VAL A 302 32.74 3.49 14.45
CA VAL A 302 33.55 4.12 15.49
C VAL A 302 34.73 4.83 14.83
N ARG A 303 34.86 6.12 15.12
CA ARG A 303 35.96 6.96 14.67
C ARG A 303 37.00 7.07 15.78
N LEU A 304 38.24 6.76 15.45
CA LEU A 304 39.41 6.86 16.33
C LEU A 304 40.24 8.07 15.93
N LYS A 305 40.81 8.79 16.88
CA LYS A 305 41.71 9.91 16.63
C LYS A 305 42.97 9.81 17.48
N SER A 306 44.10 10.20 16.92
CA SER A 306 45.38 10.32 17.62
C SER A 306 45.92 11.74 17.51
N THR A 307 46.43 12.27 18.62
CA THR A 307 47.12 13.56 18.69
C THR A 307 48.64 13.43 18.77
N PHE A 308 49.15 12.20 18.78
CA PHE A 308 50.56 11.86 18.74
C PHE A 308 51.19 12.33 17.41
N SER A 309 52.42 12.82 17.49
CA SER A 309 53.15 13.36 16.33
C SER A 309 53.80 12.28 15.45
N GLY A 310 53.91 11.03 15.91
CA GLY A 310 54.47 9.90 15.15
C GLY A 310 53.48 8.78 14.91
N GLU A 311 53.88 7.77 14.13
CA GLU A 311 53.11 6.53 13.99
C GLU A 311 52.82 5.95 15.38
N THR A 312 51.54 5.75 15.68
CA THR A 312 51.11 5.39 17.03
C THR A 312 50.38 4.06 16.98
N PRO A 313 51.05 2.95 17.36
CA PRO A 313 50.40 1.67 17.50
C PRO A 313 49.54 1.67 18.77
N THR A 314 48.35 1.09 18.69
CA THR A 314 47.49 0.83 19.85
C THR A 314 46.64 -0.41 19.60
N ASP A 315 46.14 -1.05 20.65
CA ASP A 315 45.18 -2.13 20.52
C ASP A 315 43.74 -1.59 20.49
N TYR A 316 42.85 -2.31 19.83
CA TYR A 316 41.42 -2.06 19.85
C TYR A 316 40.63 -3.34 20.03
N GLY A 317 39.41 -3.23 20.57
CA GLY A 317 38.51 -4.35 20.74
C GLY A 317 37.05 -3.94 20.75
N TRP A 318 36.24 -4.72 20.03
CA TRP A 318 34.78 -4.66 20.07
C TRP A 318 34.25 -5.72 21.04
N ASP A 319 33.24 -5.37 21.82
CA ASP A 319 32.39 -6.32 22.56
C ASP A 319 30.93 -6.04 22.20
N ILE A 320 30.43 -6.76 21.20
CA ILE A 320 29.06 -6.64 20.68
C ILE A 320 28.31 -7.92 21.01
N LYS A 321 27.25 -7.81 21.82
CA LYS A 321 26.50 -8.97 22.33
C LYS A 321 24.99 -8.71 22.34
N ALA A 322 24.22 -9.71 21.93
CA ALA A 322 22.79 -9.74 22.18
C ALA A 322 22.53 -9.95 23.67
N LYS A 323 21.61 -9.19 24.25
CA LYS A 323 21.32 -9.22 25.69
C LYS A 323 20.72 -10.55 26.16
N ASN A 324 20.02 -11.25 25.28
CA ASN A 324 19.50 -12.61 25.52
C ASN A 324 20.54 -13.73 25.31
N GLY A 325 21.79 -13.40 24.99
CA GLY A 325 22.86 -14.38 24.75
C GLY A 325 22.84 -15.04 23.37
N ALA A 326 21.98 -14.59 22.44
CA ALA A 326 21.99 -15.08 21.07
C ALA A 326 23.33 -14.81 20.38
N SER A 327 23.80 -15.76 19.57
CA SER A 327 25.01 -15.59 18.76
C SER A 327 24.77 -14.55 17.66
N LEU A 328 25.73 -13.63 17.49
CA LEU A 328 25.69 -12.57 16.50
C LEU A 328 26.86 -12.74 15.52
N PRO A 329 26.62 -13.18 14.28
CA PRO A 329 27.61 -13.10 13.22
C PRO A 329 27.88 -11.63 12.89
N ILE A 330 29.11 -11.16 13.13
CA ILE A 330 29.51 -9.77 12.91
C ILE A 330 30.59 -9.72 11.83
N THR A 331 30.39 -8.85 10.85
CA THR A 331 31.38 -8.53 9.82
C THR A 331 32.04 -7.20 10.15
N PHE A 332 33.36 -7.18 10.24
CA PHE A 332 34.14 -5.97 10.53
C PHE A 332 34.73 -5.40 9.24
N SER A 333 34.77 -4.07 9.13
CA SER A 333 35.32 -3.36 7.95
C SER A 333 35.78 -1.95 8.31
N GLY A 334 36.35 -1.23 7.34
CA GLY A 334 36.95 0.08 7.55
C GLY A 334 38.47 -0.01 7.45
N HIS A 335 39.17 0.66 8.35
CA HIS A 335 40.64 0.55 8.41
C HIS A 335 41.09 -0.80 8.97
N GLU A 336 40.26 -1.44 9.80
CA GLU A 336 40.48 -2.80 10.31
C GLU A 336 39.25 -3.70 10.10
N ASN A 337 39.48 -5.01 10.03
CA ASN A 337 38.46 -6.01 9.67
C ASN A 337 38.32 -7.17 10.67
N LYS A 338 38.75 -6.97 11.93
CA LYS A 338 38.69 -7.97 13.01
C LYS A 338 37.94 -7.45 14.24
N LEU A 339 37.45 -8.38 15.07
CA LEU A 339 36.82 -8.13 16.37
C LEU A 339 37.74 -7.36 17.33
N SER A 340 39.02 -7.68 17.31
CA SER A 340 40.07 -7.02 18.08
C SER A 340 41.40 -7.20 17.36
N GLY A 341 42.33 -6.31 17.61
CA GLY A 341 43.66 -6.36 17.03
C GLY A 341 44.44 -5.09 17.33
N ASP A 342 45.56 -4.96 16.65
CA ASP A 342 46.38 -3.76 16.70
C ASP A 342 46.00 -2.85 15.53
N VAL A 343 46.07 -1.54 15.76
CA VAL A 343 45.85 -0.52 14.73
C VAL A 343 46.98 0.50 14.82
N MET A 344 47.38 1.04 13.68
CA MET A 344 48.46 2.02 13.58
C MET A 344 47.89 3.34 13.07
N PHE A 345 47.97 4.39 13.90
CA PHE A 345 47.71 5.74 13.40
C PHE A 345 48.89 6.20 12.55
N PRO A 346 48.65 6.81 11.37
CA PRO A 346 49.71 7.38 10.55
C PRO A 346 50.41 8.53 11.27
N ALA A 347 51.66 8.82 10.87
CA ALA A 347 52.41 9.99 11.35
C ALA A 347 51.64 11.30 11.09
N ASP A 348 51.86 12.32 11.93
CA ASP A 348 51.23 13.65 11.87
C ASP A 348 49.69 13.67 12.06
N LYS A 349 49.20 13.17 13.21
CA LYS A 349 47.79 13.25 13.67
C LYS A 349 46.77 12.60 12.70
N GLY A 350 46.54 11.31 12.86
CA GLY A 350 45.60 10.53 12.04
C GLY A 350 44.20 10.35 12.63
N GLU A 351 43.20 10.18 11.74
CA GLU A 351 41.87 9.65 12.07
C GLU A 351 41.66 8.28 11.39
N LEU A 352 41.07 7.34 12.12
CA LEU A 352 40.73 6.01 11.60
C LEU A 352 39.24 5.75 11.80
N LEU A 353 38.65 4.96 10.91
CA LEU A 353 37.25 4.57 10.95
C LEU A 353 37.10 3.06 10.91
N LEU A 354 36.49 2.51 11.96
CA LEU A 354 36.19 1.10 12.10
C LEU A 354 34.68 0.87 12.08
N ARG A 355 34.23 -0.24 11.50
CA ARG A 355 32.81 -0.57 11.33
C ARG A 355 32.54 -2.02 11.72
N ALA A 356 31.38 -2.24 12.33
CA ALA A 356 30.83 -3.56 12.61
C ALA A 356 29.43 -3.66 12.01
N ARG A 357 29.16 -4.73 11.24
CA ARG A 357 27.86 -5.03 10.64
C ARG A 357 27.32 -6.36 11.13
N PHE A 358 26.04 -6.40 11.49
CA PHE A 358 25.35 -7.63 11.90
C PHE A 358 23.86 -7.53 11.60
N VAL A 359 23.18 -8.68 11.58
CA VAL A 359 21.73 -8.73 11.50
C VAL A 359 21.14 -8.58 12.90
N MET A 360 20.21 -7.64 13.08
CA MET A 360 19.61 -7.38 14.39
C MET A 360 18.83 -8.61 14.89
N PRO A 361 19.14 -9.14 16.09
CA PRO A 361 18.41 -10.27 16.67
C PRO A 361 17.09 -9.80 17.28
N ALA A 362 16.24 -10.74 17.71
CA ALA A 362 15.06 -10.47 18.54
C ALA A 362 15.43 -10.13 20.01
N SER A 363 16.40 -9.23 20.22
CA SER A 363 16.88 -8.79 21.52
C SER A 363 17.71 -7.51 21.42
N ASP A 364 17.72 -6.68 22.47
CA ASP A 364 18.62 -5.54 22.57
C ASP A 364 20.08 -5.98 22.34
N VAL A 365 20.86 -5.16 21.61
CA VAL A 365 22.29 -5.41 21.39
C VAL A 365 23.10 -4.38 22.15
N THR A 366 24.00 -4.85 23.01
CA THR A 366 24.98 -3.99 23.69
C THR A 366 26.23 -3.91 22.81
N VAL A 367 26.72 -2.69 22.62
CA VAL A 367 27.95 -2.42 21.86
C VAL A 367 28.92 -1.72 22.79
N LYS A 368 30.06 -2.35 23.03
CA LYS A 368 31.20 -1.72 23.70
C LYS A 368 32.38 -1.70 22.75
N PHE A 369 33.15 -0.62 22.82
CA PHE A 369 34.39 -0.48 22.09
C PHE A 369 35.45 0.07 23.03
N THR A 370 36.64 -0.50 23.00
CA THR A 370 37.78 -0.05 23.79
C THR A 370 38.99 0.07 22.88
N MET A 371 39.79 1.12 23.07
CA MET A 371 41.16 1.18 22.57
C MET A 371 42.16 1.40 23.71
N ASN A 372 43.43 1.11 23.45
CA ASN A 372 44.52 1.21 24.43
C ASN A 372 44.15 0.56 25.77
N LYS A 373 43.68 -0.70 25.71
CA LYS A 373 43.02 -1.36 26.85
C LYS A 373 43.97 -1.51 28.03
N ASN A 374 45.25 -1.75 27.74
CA ASN A 374 46.29 -1.99 28.74
C ASN A 374 46.94 -0.70 29.24
N LYS A 375 46.52 0.48 28.73
CA LYS A 375 46.96 1.81 29.18
C LYS A 375 48.49 2.00 29.14
N ASN A 376 49.15 1.35 28.19
CA ASN A 376 50.60 1.23 28.20
C ASN A 376 51.28 1.46 26.84
N ALA A 377 50.53 1.51 25.73
CA ALA A 377 51.08 1.74 24.39
C ALA A 377 50.02 2.39 23.48
N PRO A 378 50.03 3.73 23.33
CA PRO A 378 50.88 4.70 24.02
C PRO A 378 50.39 5.02 25.45
N LYS A 379 51.18 5.73 26.27
CA LYS A 379 50.69 6.31 27.52
C LYS A 379 49.95 7.62 27.24
N GLU A 380 48.79 7.80 27.85
CA GLU A 380 47.91 8.97 27.70
C GLU A 380 47.68 9.64 29.07
N LEU A 381 47.31 10.92 29.05
CA LEU A 381 46.99 11.70 30.26
C LEU A 381 45.63 11.32 30.84
N THR A 382 44.69 10.91 30.00
CA THR A 382 43.39 10.33 30.39
C THR A 382 43.09 9.14 29.48
N TYR A 383 42.27 8.20 29.96
CA TYR A 383 41.82 7.03 29.18
C TYR A 383 40.29 6.96 29.10
N ASP A 384 39.60 7.99 29.60
CA ASP A 384 38.14 8.00 29.73
C ASP A 384 37.45 8.10 28.36
N ASN A 385 38.13 8.72 27.39
CA ASN A 385 37.74 8.88 25.99
C ASN A 385 38.08 7.66 25.10
N ASN A 386 38.68 6.61 25.66
CA ASN A 386 39.04 5.39 24.93
C ASN A 386 37.97 4.30 24.96
N ASN A 387 36.96 4.46 25.81
CA ASN A 387 35.91 3.47 26.03
C ASN A 387 34.55 4.04 25.60
N LEU A 388 33.89 3.32 24.68
CA LEU A 388 32.53 3.61 24.27
C LEU A 388 31.60 2.49 24.70
N SER A 389 30.38 2.86 25.08
CA SER A 389 29.31 1.91 25.38
C SER A 389 27.99 2.44 24.86
N GLY A 390 27.20 1.57 24.24
CA GLY A 390 25.91 1.88 23.65
C GLY A 390 24.98 0.67 23.69
N THR A 391 23.69 0.92 23.50
CA THR A 391 22.68 -0.13 23.37
C THR A 391 21.76 0.20 22.21
N ILE A 392 21.59 -0.76 21.32
CA ILE A 392 20.62 -0.71 20.22
C ILE A 392 19.37 -1.44 20.68
N LYS A 393 18.25 -0.74 20.73
CA LYS A 393 16.96 -1.29 21.15
C LYS A 393 16.36 -2.15 20.06
N TYR A 394 15.97 -3.37 20.43
CA TYR A 394 15.19 -4.24 19.57
C TYR A 394 13.75 -3.74 19.48
N MET A 395 13.29 -3.51 18.26
CA MET A 395 11.88 -3.23 17.98
C MET A 395 11.21 -4.54 17.56
N SER A 396 10.30 -5.03 18.40
CA SER A 396 9.49 -6.18 18.04
C SER A 396 8.47 -5.79 16.97
N PRO A 397 8.38 -6.52 15.84
CA PRO A 397 7.24 -6.38 14.96
C PRO A 397 5.98 -6.70 15.77
N PRO A 398 4.96 -5.83 15.76
CA PRO A 398 3.68 -6.18 16.35
C PRO A 398 3.06 -7.35 15.58
N PRO A 399 2.13 -8.10 16.19
CA PRO A 399 1.37 -9.09 15.44
C PRO A 399 0.69 -8.43 14.23
N PRO A 400 0.53 -9.14 13.11
CA PRO A 400 -0.18 -8.61 11.96
C PRO A 400 -1.59 -8.18 12.35
N VAL A 401 -1.98 -6.97 11.95
CA VAL A 401 -3.37 -6.53 12.10
C VAL A 401 -4.17 -7.24 11.02
N GLN A 402 -5.22 -7.95 11.44
CA GLN A 402 -6.11 -8.65 10.53
C GLN A 402 -7.42 -7.88 10.43
N THR A 403 -7.79 -7.49 9.22
CA THR A 403 -9.08 -6.84 8.95
C THR A 403 -9.82 -7.59 7.86
N ASP A 404 -11.05 -7.98 8.15
CA ASP A 404 -11.94 -8.62 7.19
C ASP A 404 -12.76 -7.54 6.48
N LYS A 405 -12.76 -7.60 5.15
CA LYS A 405 -13.59 -6.73 4.30
C LYS A 405 -14.34 -7.58 3.29
N GLU A 406 -15.56 -7.18 2.97
CA GLU A 406 -16.38 -7.88 1.99
C GLU A 406 -16.94 -6.94 0.91
N LEU A 407 -17.02 -7.47 -0.32
CA LEU A 407 -17.81 -6.93 -1.42
C LEU A 407 -19.12 -7.74 -1.50
N GLY A 408 -20.25 -7.04 -1.41
CA GLY A 408 -21.57 -7.64 -1.50
C GLY A 408 -21.90 -8.19 -2.89
N TYR A 409 -22.93 -9.03 -3.00
CA TYR A 409 -23.33 -9.71 -4.24
C TYR A 409 -23.58 -8.79 -5.43
N ASN A 410 -24.08 -7.57 -5.17
CA ASN A 410 -24.41 -6.57 -6.19
C ASN A 410 -23.31 -5.49 -6.37
N ILE A 411 -22.09 -5.72 -5.87
CA ILE A 411 -21.01 -4.72 -5.87
C ILE A 411 -19.92 -5.10 -6.88
N LEU A 412 -19.64 -4.23 -7.86
CA LEU A 412 -18.59 -4.39 -8.87
C LEU A 412 -17.21 -3.98 -8.36
N SER A 413 -17.15 -2.90 -7.57
CA SER A 413 -15.93 -2.47 -6.90
C SER A 413 -16.24 -1.80 -5.57
N LYS A 414 -15.27 -1.79 -4.67
CA LYS A 414 -15.36 -1.10 -3.39
C LYS A 414 -14.15 -0.21 -3.19
N GLU A 415 -14.38 1.07 -3.00
CA GLU A 415 -13.36 2.01 -2.53
C GLU A 415 -13.34 2.01 -1.01
N MET A 416 -12.15 2.05 -0.42
CA MET A 416 -12.03 2.03 1.03
C MET A 416 -10.80 2.78 1.50
N ARG A 417 -10.93 3.41 2.67
CA ARG A 417 -9.86 4.07 3.40
C ARG A 417 -9.70 3.43 4.77
N MET A 418 -8.47 3.18 5.19
CA MET A 418 -8.18 2.60 6.50
C MET A 418 -6.86 3.10 7.09
N GLY A 419 -6.81 3.21 8.41
CA GLY A 419 -5.57 3.45 9.15
C GLY A 419 -4.74 2.17 9.23
N LEU A 420 -3.44 2.30 8.99
CA LEU A 420 -2.49 1.20 9.19
C LEU A 420 -2.26 0.97 10.69
N LYS A 421 -1.74 -0.21 11.07
CA LYS A 421 -1.55 -0.61 12.47
C LYS A 421 -2.86 -0.50 13.27
N GLY A 422 -3.99 -0.84 12.65
CA GLY A 422 -5.32 -0.72 13.26
C GLY A 422 -5.71 0.72 13.66
N GLY A 423 -5.16 1.73 12.98
CA GLY A 423 -5.31 3.15 13.32
C GLY A 423 -4.34 3.65 14.41
N GLY A 424 -3.43 2.80 14.88
CA GLY A 424 -2.38 3.16 15.83
C GLY A 424 -1.25 3.98 15.20
N SER A 425 -0.41 4.57 16.05
CA SER A 425 0.76 5.33 15.60
C SER A 425 2.02 4.48 15.45
N PHE A 426 2.85 4.85 14.47
CA PHE A 426 4.24 4.46 14.33
C PHE A 426 5.10 5.50 15.06
N THR A 427 5.93 5.05 15.99
CA THR A 427 6.78 5.94 16.79
C THR A 427 8.23 5.52 16.63
N ALA A 428 9.08 6.45 16.20
CA ALA A 428 10.53 6.32 16.23
C ALA A 428 11.10 7.25 17.31
N THR A 429 11.89 6.70 18.22
CA THR A 429 12.42 7.44 19.39
C THR A 429 13.94 7.49 19.32
N LEU A 430 14.46 8.69 19.08
CA LEU A 430 15.88 9.00 19.19
C LEU A 430 16.27 9.11 20.68
N PRO A 431 17.52 8.74 21.02
CA PRO A 431 17.97 8.70 22.41
C PRO A 431 18.14 10.13 22.94
N ASN A 432 17.80 10.33 24.21
CA ASN A 432 17.99 11.61 24.88
C ASN A 432 19.19 11.53 25.82
N ASN A 433 20.37 11.94 25.33
CA ASN A 433 21.60 11.98 26.11
C ASN A 433 21.89 13.43 26.52
N SER A 434 22.03 13.68 27.82
CA SER A 434 22.27 15.03 28.38
C SER A 434 23.57 15.66 27.91
N SER A 435 24.54 14.85 27.47
CA SER A 435 25.81 15.33 26.92
C SER A 435 25.73 15.73 25.44
N TRP A 436 24.60 15.50 24.77
CA TRP A 436 24.43 15.78 23.34
C TRP A 436 23.65 17.09 23.11
N ILE A 437 24.17 17.91 22.21
CA ILE A 437 23.54 19.13 21.70
C ILE A 437 23.16 18.86 20.24
N TRP A 438 21.87 18.81 19.92
CA TRP A 438 21.40 18.59 18.55
C TRP A 438 21.82 19.73 17.63
N THR A 439 22.39 19.41 16.47
CA THR A 439 22.88 20.40 15.49
C THR A 439 21.95 20.59 14.29
N GLY A 440 20.87 19.82 14.21
CA GLY A 440 19.83 19.92 13.17
C GLY A 440 18.55 19.17 13.52
N ASN A 441 17.58 19.19 12.60
CA ASN A 441 16.34 18.43 12.69
C ASN A 441 16.56 16.93 12.49
N ALA A 442 15.64 16.11 13.00
CA ALA A 442 15.53 14.71 12.59
C ALA A 442 15.01 14.67 11.14
N THR A 443 15.63 13.83 10.31
CA THR A 443 15.26 13.65 8.90
C THR A 443 15.03 12.18 8.58
N GLY A 444 14.11 11.86 7.67
CA GLY A 444 13.79 10.48 7.31
C GLY A 444 12.37 10.30 6.78
N LYS A 445 11.88 9.07 6.75
CA LYS A 445 10.50 8.75 6.37
C LYS A 445 10.07 7.38 6.89
N LEU A 446 8.76 7.23 7.11
CA LEU A 446 8.08 5.94 7.12
C LEU A 446 7.72 5.62 5.68
N ASN A 447 8.02 4.41 5.20
CA ASN A 447 7.59 3.93 3.90
C ASN A 447 6.39 3.00 4.09
N VAL A 448 5.39 3.15 3.22
CA VAL A 448 4.25 2.25 3.12
C VAL A 448 4.28 1.61 1.73
N VAL A 449 4.31 0.28 1.69
CA VAL A 449 4.43 -0.51 0.46
C VAL A 449 3.18 -1.36 0.29
N ASN A 450 2.53 -1.22 -0.87
CA ASN A 450 1.49 -2.12 -1.31
C ASN A 450 2.11 -3.46 -1.72
N GLY A 451 1.96 -4.49 -0.87
CA GLY A 451 2.49 -5.83 -1.14
C GLY A 451 1.73 -6.59 -2.22
N GLN A 452 0.50 -6.15 -2.55
CA GLN A 452 -0.43 -6.85 -3.44
C GLN A 452 -1.06 -5.84 -4.44
N PRO A 453 -0.28 -5.33 -5.40
CA PRO A 453 -0.75 -4.33 -6.36
C PRO A 453 -1.89 -4.83 -7.25
N ASP A 454 -1.97 -6.13 -7.51
CA ASP A 454 -3.04 -6.74 -8.32
C ASP A 454 -4.37 -6.92 -7.55
N LEU A 455 -4.41 -6.59 -6.26
CA LEU A 455 -5.61 -6.63 -5.42
C LEU A 455 -5.97 -5.25 -4.87
N PHE A 456 -4.96 -4.46 -4.48
CA PHE A 456 -5.13 -3.13 -3.91
C PHE A 456 -4.88 -2.07 -4.99
N HIS A 457 -5.86 -1.85 -5.85
CA HIS A 457 -5.78 -0.88 -6.95
C HIS A 457 -5.88 0.56 -6.44
N ASN A 458 -5.39 1.52 -7.24
CA ASN A 458 -5.43 2.95 -6.90
C ASN A 458 -4.90 3.29 -5.50
N PHE A 459 -3.90 2.54 -5.04
CA PHE A 459 -3.32 2.68 -3.71
C PHE A 459 -2.70 4.07 -3.52
N LYS A 460 -3.21 4.81 -2.53
CA LYS A 460 -2.66 6.11 -2.13
C LYS A 460 -2.50 6.19 -0.63
N GLU A 461 -1.44 6.89 -0.25
CA GLU A 461 -1.03 7.09 1.13
C GLU A 461 -1.43 8.50 1.61
N TRP A 462 -1.87 8.58 2.86
CA TRP A 462 -2.31 9.79 3.53
C TRP A 462 -1.69 9.89 4.92
N ASN A 463 -1.61 11.11 5.47
CA ASN A 463 -1.14 11.37 6.83
C ASN A 463 0.28 10.84 7.14
N ASN A 464 1.12 10.69 6.10
CA ASN A 464 2.52 10.29 6.25
C ASN A 464 3.51 11.26 5.57
N PRO A 465 3.68 12.49 6.11
CA PRO A 465 4.68 13.41 5.59
C PRO A 465 6.09 12.88 5.86
N ALA A 466 7.05 13.30 5.03
CA ALA A 466 8.48 13.12 5.32
C ALA A 466 8.83 13.71 6.69
N VAL A 467 9.88 13.19 7.32
CA VAL A 467 10.36 13.67 8.61
C VAL A 467 11.36 14.80 8.37
N ASP A 468 11.06 15.97 8.93
CA ASP A 468 11.95 17.13 9.06
C ASP A 468 11.50 17.94 10.28
N GLU A 469 11.86 17.46 11.48
CA GLU A 469 11.31 17.96 12.74
C GLU A 469 12.38 18.08 13.82
N ALA A 470 12.30 19.12 14.67
CA ALA A 470 13.23 19.34 15.78
C ALA A 470 12.98 18.42 17.00
N ASN A 471 12.26 17.31 16.84
CA ASN A 471 11.83 16.40 17.91
C ASN A 471 12.73 15.16 18.04
N THR A 472 12.70 14.52 19.22
CA THR A 472 13.36 13.23 19.46
C THR A 472 12.38 12.06 19.42
N VAL A 473 11.08 12.32 19.55
CA VAL A 473 10.00 11.34 19.37
C VAL A 473 9.22 11.74 18.12
N ILE A 474 9.30 10.90 17.10
CA ILE A 474 8.66 11.14 15.80
C ILE A 474 7.48 10.19 15.66
N VAL A 475 6.30 10.73 15.35
CA VAL A 475 5.05 9.97 15.29
C VAL A 475 4.43 10.09 13.90
N ARG A 476 3.98 8.96 13.34
CA ARG A 476 3.21 8.89 12.08
C ARG A 476 1.97 8.03 12.26
N GLN A 477 0.85 8.45 11.68
CA GLN A 477 -0.42 7.72 11.68
C GLN A 477 -0.94 7.63 10.24
N PRO A 478 -0.26 6.84 9.39
CA PRO A 478 -0.61 6.72 7.98
C PRO A 478 -1.98 6.08 7.79
N GLU A 479 -2.67 6.56 6.77
CA GLU A 479 -3.87 5.93 6.23
C GLU A 479 -3.64 5.60 4.76
N VAL A 480 -4.35 4.59 4.27
CA VAL A 480 -4.30 4.18 2.87
C VAL A 480 -5.70 4.17 2.29
N SER A 481 -5.85 4.69 1.08
CA SER A 481 -7.05 4.53 0.25
C SER A 481 -6.75 3.57 -0.90
N MET A 482 -7.67 2.67 -1.21
CA MET A 482 -7.53 1.69 -2.28
C MET A 482 -8.89 1.33 -2.87
N LYS A 483 -8.87 0.68 -4.03
CA LYS A 483 -10.03 0.16 -4.74
C LYS A 483 -9.90 -1.36 -4.91
N LEU A 484 -10.91 -2.09 -4.49
CA LEU A 484 -11.04 -3.54 -4.66
C LEU A 484 -11.96 -3.81 -5.84
N LEU A 485 -11.60 -4.75 -6.72
CA LEU A 485 -12.40 -5.08 -7.89
C LEU A 485 -12.94 -6.51 -7.79
N ARG A 486 -14.21 -6.70 -8.16
CA ARG A 486 -14.82 -8.03 -8.25
C ARG A 486 -14.11 -8.93 -9.27
N THR A 487 -13.58 -8.33 -10.34
CA THR A 487 -12.81 -9.02 -11.39
C THR A 487 -11.56 -9.71 -10.87
N ASP A 488 -10.97 -9.23 -9.78
CA ASP A 488 -9.80 -9.84 -9.15
C ASP A 488 -10.14 -11.21 -8.54
N PHE A 489 -11.43 -11.58 -8.47
CA PHE A 489 -11.93 -12.84 -7.92
C PHE A 489 -12.51 -13.76 -9.01
N ASP A 490 -12.09 -13.56 -10.26
CA ASP A 490 -12.52 -14.32 -11.45
C ASP A 490 -14.02 -14.20 -11.77
N ASP A 491 -14.68 -13.16 -11.26
CA ASP A 491 -16.07 -12.83 -11.53
C ASP A 491 -16.12 -11.48 -12.24
N ASP A 492 -16.54 -11.46 -13.51
CA ASP A 492 -16.65 -10.24 -14.33
C ASP A 492 -17.98 -10.21 -15.09
N PRO A 493 -19.11 -9.95 -14.40
CA PRO A 493 -20.42 -9.88 -15.03
C PRO A 493 -20.53 -8.78 -16.10
N VAL A 494 -19.72 -7.71 -16.01
CA VAL A 494 -19.67 -6.63 -17.00
C VAL A 494 -19.07 -7.15 -18.32
N GLY A 495 -17.97 -7.90 -18.22
CA GLY A 495 -17.32 -8.56 -19.35
C GLY A 495 -17.97 -9.88 -19.80
N GLY A 496 -19.09 -10.29 -19.20
CA GLY A 496 -19.79 -11.53 -19.54
C GLY A 496 -19.05 -12.80 -19.09
N LYS A 497 -18.31 -12.74 -17.99
CA LYS A 497 -17.65 -13.90 -17.35
C LYS A 497 -18.20 -14.06 -15.93
N TRP A 498 -18.83 -15.19 -15.66
CA TRP A 498 -19.43 -15.48 -14.36
C TRP A 498 -18.59 -16.53 -13.65
N SER A 499 -18.17 -16.25 -12.41
CA SER A 499 -17.47 -17.26 -11.60
C SER A 499 -18.46 -18.37 -11.22
N ASP A 500 -18.05 -19.63 -11.42
CA ASP A 500 -18.77 -20.81 -10.96
C ASP A 500 -18.46 -21.08 -9.47
N TRP A 501 -18.98 -20.22 -8.60
CA TRP A 501 -18.75 -20.33 -7.16
C TRP A 501 -19.85 -21.17 -6.50
N PRO A 502 -19.56 -22.41 -6.05
CA PRO A 502 -20.58 -23.38 -5.68
C PRO A 502 -21.23 -23.11 -4.31
N THR A 503 -20.66 -22.20 -3.51
CA THR A 503 -21.15 -21.89 -2.16
C THR A 503 -21.47 -20.41 -2.02
N PRO A 504 -22.56 -19.89 -2.63
CA PRO A 504 -22.87 -18.46 -2.63
C PRO A 504 -22.89 -17.81 -1.24
N LYS A 505 -23.33 -18.56 -0.23
CA LYS A 505 -23.37 -18.14 1.18
C LYS A 505 -22.00 -17.97 1.84
N ASN A 506 -20.92 -18.39 1.21
CA ASN A 506 -19.55 -18.17 1.65
C ASN A 506 -18.85 -17.23 0.65
N PRO A 507 -18.11 -16.21 1.09
CA PRO A 507 -17.38 -15.37 0.16
C PRO A 507 -16.19 -16.14 -0.44
N LYS A 508 -15.84 -15.83 -1.69
CA LYS A 508 -14.54 -16.21 -2.26
C LYS A 508 -13.49 -15.25 -1.72
N VAL A 509 -12.43 -15.78 -1.11
CA VAL A 509 -11.49 -14.98 -0.29
C VAL A 509 -10.11 -14.90 -0.95
N LYS A 510 -9.50 -13.71 -0.89
CA LYS A 510 -8.07 -13.47 -1.11
C LYS A 510 -7.51 -12.66 0.05
N THR A 511 -6.21 -12.81 0.31
CA THR A 511 -5.50 -12.04 1.34
C THR A 511 -4.42 -11.21 0.68
N GLY A 512 -4.30 -9.95 1.09
CA GLY A 512 -3.20 -9.08 0.70
C GLY A 512 -2.59 -8.37 1.90
N ASN A 513 -1.34 -7.94 1.76
CA ASN A 513 -0.53 -7.36 2.81
C ASN A 513 -0.07 -5.95 2.43
N ILE A 514 0.02 -5.10 3.44
CA ILE A 514 0.63 -3.78 3.34
C ILE A 514 1.78 -3.75 4.33
N TYR A 515 2.97 -3.39 3.85
CA TYR A 515 4.19 -3.38 4.65
C TYR A 515 4.56 -1.93 4.99
N SER A 516 4.87 -1.67 6.25
CA SER A 516 5.29 -0.34 6.71
C SER A 516 6.59 -0.43 7.49
N GLU A 517 7.60 0.36 7.09
CA GLU A 517 8.90 0.43 7.75
C GLU A 517 9.63 1.74 7.43
N GLY A 518 10.56 2.17 8.26
CA GLY A 518 11.33 3.36 7.97
C GLY A 518 12.28 3.77 9.08
N THR A 519 13.04 4.82 8.83
CA THR A 519 14.11 5.28 9.72
C THR A 519 14.16 6.79 9.77
N VAL A 520 14.54 7.32 10.94
CA VAL A 520 14.86 8.73 11.17
C VAL A 520 16.30 8.85 11.64
N ASN A 521 16.99 9.89 11.20
CA ASN A 521 18.38 10.19 11.53
C ASN A 521 18.50 11.62 12.06
N ARG A 522 19.36 11.87 13.06
CA ARG A 522 19.60 13.22 13.58
C ARG A 522 21.07 13.44 14.00
N PRO A 523 21.70 14.56 13.59
CA PRO A 523 23.07 14.89 13.96
C PRO A 523 23.16 15.64 15.30
N TYR A 524 24.21 15.37 16.08
CA TYR A 524 24.50 16.02 17.37
C TYR A 524 25.99 16.41 17.50
N LYS A 525 26.27 17.28 18.47
CA LYS A 525 27.63 17.57 18.98
C LYS A 525 27.71 17.35 20.50
N ILE A 526 28.88 17.02 21.02
CA ILE A 526 29.16 16.86 22.45
C ILE A 526 30.11 17.96 22.89
N GLU A 527 29.82 18.61 24.02
CA GLU A 527 30.66 19.61 24.66
C GLU A 527 31.56 18.96 25.72
N HIS A 528 32.87 19.19 25.62
CA HIS A 528 33.86 18.70 26.57
C HIS A 528 34.46 19.88 27.31
N VAL A 529 34.51 19.80 28.64
CA VAL A 529 35.07 20.83 29.51
C VAL A 529 36.29 20.26 30.22
N SER A 530 37.47 20.77 29.87
CA SER A 530 38.72 20.45 30.55
C SER A 530 39.04 21.57 31.53
N CYS A 531 39.39 21.24 32.78
CA CYS A 531 39.65 22.23 33.82
C CYS A 531 41.05 22.08 34.39
N GLU A 532 41.69 23.22 34.62
CA GLU A 532 42.94 23.37 35.33
C GLU A 532 42.76 24.33 36.51
N TRP A 533 43.61 24.21 37.51
CA TRP A 533 43.62 25.08 38.68
C TRP A 533 44.58 26.24 38.39
N VAL A 534 44.11 27.50 38.50
CA VAL A 534 44.85 28.72 38.22
C VAL A 534 44.74 29.72 39.39
N LYS A 535 45.85 30.05 40.03
CA LYS A 535 45.84 30.86 41.26
C LYS A 535 45.46 32.33 41.01
N ILE A 536 44.59 32.91 41.84
CA ILE A 536 44.23 34.34 41.79
C ILE A 536 44.39 34.95 43.17
N GLY A 537 45.49 35.67 43.38
CA GLY A 537 45.75 36.38 44.63
C GLY A 537 46.27 35.50 45.77
N LYS A 538 46.68 36.18 46.84
CA LYS A 538 47.71 35.69 47.78
C LYS A 538 47.39 34.43 48.59
N ASP A 539 46.14 33.98 48.63
CA ASP A 539 45.71 32.74 49.30
C ASP A 539 44.49 32.09 48.61
N LYS A 540 44.26 32.33 47.31
CA LYS A 540 43.09 31.76 46.59
C LYS A 540 43.44 31.20 45.23
N GLU A 541 42.98 29.98 45.03
CA GLU A 541 43.06 29.17 43.82
C GLU A 541 41.76 29.35 43.03
N GLU A 542 41.82 29.66 41.73
CA GLU A 542 40.63 29.70 40.88
C GLU A 542 40.75 28.71 39.71
N ARG A 543 39.82 27.77 39.68
CA ARG A 543 39.71 26.78 38.62
C ARG A 543 39.32 27.44 37.29
N ARG A 544 40.16 27.34 36.25
CA ARG A 544 39.82 27.75 34.87
C ARG A 544 39.57 26.54 33.99
N CYS A 545 38.53 26.63 33.17
CA CYS A 545 38.12 25.54 32.28
C CYS A 545 38.00 26.01 30.82
N TYR A 546 38.31 25.13 29.87
CA TYR A 546 38.18 25.35 28.42
C TYR A 546 37.21 24.33 27.80
N THR A 547 36.45 24.79 26.79
CA THR A 547 35.43 23.98 26.10
C THR A 547 35.86 23.60 24.67
N TYR A 548 35.67 22.35 24.25
CA TYR A 548 35.80 21.89 22.85
C TYR A 548 34.66 20.94 22.42
N TYR A 549 34.46 20.72 21.12
CA TYR A 549 33.32 19.93 20.59
C TYR A 549 33.73 18.70 19.76
N SER A 550 32.93 17.64 19.86
CA SER A 550 32.95 16.47 18.95
C SER A 550 31.59 16.29 18.27
N TYR A 551 31.54 15.68 17.08
CA TYR A 551 30.32 15.57 16.26
C TYR A 551 29.98 14.10 15.96
N GLY A 552 28.68 13.79 15.85
CA GLY A 552 28.20 12.45 15.52
C GLY A 552 26.76 12.44 15.03
N GLY A 553 26.26 11.25 14.70
CA GLY A 553 24.86 11.03 14.31
C GLY A 553 24.28 9.78 14.95
N THR A 554 22.96 9.78 15.13
CA THR A 554 22.20 8.61 15.57
C THR A 554 20.93 8.44 14.75
N SER A 555 20.36 7.24 14.79
CA SER A 555 19.16 6.88 14.06
C SER A 555 18.20 6.09 14.91
N ALA A 556 16.92 6.10 14.56
CA ALA A 556 15.89 5.26 15.15
C ALA A 556 14.95 4.76 14.06
N VAL A 557 14.47 3.52 14.19
CA VAL A 557 13.52 2.95 13.23
C VAL A 557 12.08 3.16 13.71
N PHE A 558 11.16 3.31 12.77
CA PHE A 558 9.74 3.01 13.01
C PHE A 558 9.58 1.49 13.11
N PRO A 559 8.74 0.98 14.03
CA PRO A 559 8.49 -0.46 14.13
C PRO A 559 7.92 -0.97 12.82
N SER A 560 8.54 -2.02 12.27
CA SER A 560 8.01 -2.70 11.08
C SER A 560 6.62 -3.26 11.37
N GLN A 561 5.65 -3.01 10.49
CA GLN A 561 4.28 -3.52 10.60
C GLN A 561 3.84 -4.18 9.30
N THR A 562 3.09 -5.27 9.43
CA THR A 562 2.30 -5.85 8.34
C THR A 562 0.82 -5.72 8.67
N ASP A 563 0.05 -5.04 7.82
CA ASP A 563 -1.41 -5.04 7.86
C ASP A 563 -1.91 -6.05 6.82
N SER A 564 -2.57 -7.11 7.29
CA SER A 564 -3.10 -8.19 6.46
C SER A 564 -4.61 -8.01 6.29
N LEU A 565 -5.06 -7.80 5.07
CA LEU A 565 -6.47 -7.67 4.75
C LEU A 565 -6.97 -8.97 4.11
N LYS A 566 -7.99 -9.55 4.73
CA LYS A 566 -8.74 -10.67 4.17
C LYS A 566 -9.96 -10.11 3.45
N ILE A 567 -9.94 -10.19 2.13
CA ILE A 567 -11.00 -9.65 1.26
C ILE A 567 -11.88 -10.79 0.78
N GLY A 568 -13.17 -10.73 1.08
CA GLY A 568 -14.18 -11.66 0.59
C GLY A 568 -15.09 -11.04 -0.48
N VAL A 569 -15.36 -11.77 -1.55
CA VAL A 569 -16.39 -11.39 -2.53
C VAL A 569 -17.55 -12.37 -2.47
N ARG A 570 -18.75 -11.86 -2.24
CA ARG A 570 -20.00 -12.64 -2.28
C ARG A 570 -20.42 -12.82 -3.74
N ILE A 571 -20.55 -14.07 -4.21
CA ILE A 571 -20.83 -14.39 -5.61
C ILE A 571 -22.10 -15.22 -5.72
N TYR A 572 -23.04 -14.75 -6.52
CA TYR A 572 -24.24 -15.47 -6.93
C TYR A 572 -24.63 -14.95 -8.31
N ASN A 573 -24.65 -15.80 -9.32
CA ASN A 573 -24.82 -15.42 -10.72
C ASN A 573 -26.17 -15.84 -11.33
N GLY A 574 -27.14 -16.09 -10.45
CA GLY A 574 -28.46 -16.58 -10.81
C GLY A 574 -28.48 -18.09 -10.91
N ARG A 575 -29.68 -18.63 -11.02
CA ARG A 575 -29.92 -20.06 -11.20
C ARG A 575 -30.20 -20.37 -12.66
N GLU A 576 -29.68 -21.50 -13.13
CA GLU A 576 -29.96 -22.02 -14.46
C GLU A 576 -31.44 -22.40 -14.57
N ASP A 577 -31.90 -23.30 -13.69
CA ASP A 577 -33.27 -23.79 -13.68
C ASP A 577 -34.21 -22.96 -12.81
N MET A 578 -35.27 -22.42 -13.42
CA MET A 578 -36.36 -21.76 -12.71
C MET A 578 -37.37 -22.75 -12.14
N PRO A 579 -38.00 -22.47 -10.98
CA PRO A 579 -39.10 -23.29 -10.47
C PRO A 579 -40.21 -23.45 -11.52
N ALA A 580 -40.62 -24.71 -11.77
CA ALA A 580 -41.63 -25.00 -12.78
C ALA A 580 -42.99 -24.36 -12.43
N LEU A 581 -43.55 -23.64 -13.39
CA LEU A 581 -44.92 -23.16 -13.37
C LEU A 581 -45.86 -24.26 -13.86
N SER A 582 -47.05 -24.34 -13.24
CA SER A 582 -48.07 -25.33 -13.61
C SER A 582 -48.99 -24.74 -14.69
N TYR A 583 -49.12 -25.44 -15.81
CA TYR A 583 -50.00 -25.09 -16.91
C TYR A 583 -50.98 -26.22 -17.19
N LEU A 584 -52.20 -25.87 -17.56
CA LEU A 584 -53.21 -26.81 -18.04
C LEU A 584 -52.90 -27.17 -19.49
N ASN A 585 -52.93 -28.48 -19.78
CA ASN A 585 -52.76 -29.08 -21.10
C ASN A 585 -53.92 -30.06 -21.36
N LYS A 586 -55.13 -29.53 -21.54
CA LYS A 586 -56.37 -30.32 -21.63
C LYS A 586 -57.43 -29.64 -22.49
N ILE A 587 -58.44 -30.41 -22.88
CA ILE A 587 -59.68 -29.91 -23.47
C ILE A 587 -60.82 -30.25 -22.51
N ASP A 588 -61.52 -29.24 -22.02
CA ASP A 588 -62.70 -29.41 -21.20
C ASP A 588 -63.93 -29.71 -22.07
N GLN A 589 -64.80 -30.60 -21.60
CA GLN A 589 -66.00 -31.07 -22.32
C GLN A 589 -65.70 -31.68 -23.70
N ASN A 590 -64.56 -32.35 -23.85
CA ASN A 590 -64.19 -33.01 -25.11
C ASN A 590 -64.98 -34.31 -25.33
N ASN A 591 -66.25 -34.18 -25.74
CA ASN A 591 -67.14 -35.30 -26.10
C ASN A 591 -68.09 -34.88 -27.24
N SER A 592 -68.81 -35.85 -27.83
CA SER A 592 -69.67 -35.60 -29.00
C SER A 592 -70.96 -34.81 -28.72
N SER A 593 -71.41 -34.68 -27.47
CA SER A 593 -72.64 -33.94 -27.14
C SER A 593 -72.39 -32.48 -26.72
N ALA A 594 -71.13 -32.10 -26.49
CA ALA A 594 -70.75 -30.75 -26.10
C ALA A 594 -70.55 -29.85 -27.33
N PHE A 595 -71.43 -28.86 -27.48
CA PHE A 595 -71.32 -27.84 -28.54
C PHE A 595 -70.24 -26.80 -28.26
N ARG A 596 -69.87 -26.60 -27.00
CA ARG A 596 -68.81 -25.70 -26.56
C ARG A 596 -67.69 -26.51 -25.92
N LYS A 597 -66.45 -26.24 -26.34
CA LYS A 597 -65.24 -26.93 -25.85
C LYS A 597 -64.16 -25.89 -25.55
N SER A 598 -63.54 -25.97 -24.37
CA SER A 598 -62.47 -25.06 -23.96
C SER A 598 -61.12 -25.77 -23.97
N LEU A 599 -60.16 -25.21 -24.69
CA LEU A 599 -58.82 -25.73 -24.88
C LEU A 599 -57.85 -24.94 -24.01
N TYR A 600 -56.94 -25.62 -23.31
CA TYR A 600 -55.91 -24.99 -22.48
C TYR A 600 -54.57 -25.63 -22.74
N TRP A 601 -53.55 -24.85 -23.12
CA TRP A 601 -52.19 -25.33 -23.37
C TRP A 601 -51.13 -24.34 -22.90
N LYS A 602 -49.92 -24.83 -22.65
CA LYS A 602 -48.73 -23.97 -22.51
C LYS A 602 -48.39 -23.33 -23.86
N ASN A 603 -48.31 -22.00 -23.92
CA ASN A 603 -47.95 -21.25 -25.12
C ASN A 603 -46.52 -21.58 -25.62
N GLU A 604 -46.19 -21.24 -26.87
CA GLU A 604 -44.83 -21.38 -27.40
C GLU A 604 -43.79 -20.67 -26.51
N PRO A 605 -42.60 -21.26 -26.33
CA PRO A 605 -41.50 -20.62 -25.64
C PRO A 605 -40.80 -19.59 -26.53
N TYR A 606 -40.48 -18.44 -25.92
CA TYR A 606 -39.67 -17.40 -26.55
C TYR A 606 -38.50 -17.05 -25.63
N ALA A 607 -37.27 -17.19 -26.11
CA ALA A 607 -36.08 -16.88 -25.31
C ALA A 607 -35.85 -15.37 -25.21
N TYR A 608 -35.51 -14.90 -24.00
CA TYR A 608 -35.20 -13.52 -23.70
C TYR A 608 -33.90 -13.41 -22.91
N ASN A 609 -33.06 -12.46 -23.33
CA ASN A 609 -31.88 -12.09 -22.58
C ASN A 609 -32.26 -11.28 -21.34
N THR A 610 -31.61 -11.58 -20.22
CA THR A 610 -31.84 -10.89 -18.94
C THR A 610 -30.67 -9.97 -18.59
N VAL A 611 -30.95 -9.01 -17.73
CA VAL A 611 -29.92 -8.21 -17.04
C VAL A 611 -30.18 -8.22 -15.53
N ARG A 612 -29.14 -7.96 -14.75
CA ARG A 612 -29.24 -7.59 -13.35
C ARG A 612 -28.49 -6.29 -13.14
N TRP A 613 -28.76 -5.60 -12.04
CA TRP A 613 -28.08 -4.36 -11.72
C TRP A 613 -27.04 -4.55 -10.62
N MET A 614 -25.87 -3.95 -10.85
CA MET A 614 -24.79 -3.91 -9.88
C MET A 614 -24.29 -2.48 -9.74
N ALA A 615 -23.57 -2.17 -8.67
CA ALA A 615 -23.12 -0.82 -8.37
C ALA A 615 -21.65 -0.81 -7.94
N HIS A 616 -21.07 0.37 -7.91
CA HIS A 616 -19.82 0.64 -7.22
C HIS A 616 -20.14 1.14 -5.79
N GLU A 617 -19.33 0.75 -4.81
CA GLU A 617 -19.43 1.18 -3.42
C GLU A 617 -18.30 2.16 -3.11
N ASP A 618 -18.63 3.35 -2.61
CA ASP A 618 -17.65 4.36 -2.22
C ASP A 618 -17.08 4.11 -0.81
N GLU A 619 -16.12 4.94 -0.38
CA GLU A 619 -15.48 4.83 0.94
C GLU A 619 -16.46 4.95 2.12
N ASN A 620 -17.64 5.56 1.92
CA ASN A 620 -18.69 5.73 2.93
C ASN A 620 -19.73 4.59 2.92
N GLY A 621 -19.59 3.61 2.02
CA GLY A 621 -20.55 2.53 1.83
C GLY A 621 -21.77 2.93 0.99
N SER A 622 -21.74 4.08 0.31
CA SER A 622 -22.82 4.52 -0.58
C SER A 622 -22.69 3.85 -1.94
N LEU A 623 -23.81 3.38 -2.48
CA LEU A 623 -23.86 2.75 -3.79
C LEU A 623 -24.07 3.80 -4.87
N TYR A 624 -23.21 3.80 -5.88
CA TYR A 624 -23.26 4.71 -7.01
C TYR A 624 -22.98 3.99 -8.33
N ASP A 625 -23.23 4.70 -9.44
CA ASP A 625 -22.98 4.21 -10.80
C ASP A 625 -23.56 2.81 -11.05
N TRP A 626 -24.87 2.71 -10.80
CA TRP A 626 -25.63 1.49 -11.05
C TRP A 626 -25.53 1.14 -12.53
N THR A 627 -25.00 -0.05 -12.80
CA THR A 627 -24.72 -0.56 -14.14
C THR A 627 -25.55 -1.81 -14.41
N PRO A 628 -26.30 -1.86 -15.53
CA PRO A 628 -26.96 -3.08 -15.96
C PRO A 628 -25.92 -4.03 -16.55
N VAL A 629 -25.79 -5.22 -15.98
CA VAL A 629 -24.92 -6.30 -16.47
C VAL A 629 -25.78 -7.45 -16.97
N ASN A 630 -25.30 -8.22 -17.96
CA ASN A 630 -26.07 -9.35 -18.45
C ASN A 630 -26.27 -10.40 -17.33
N GLY A 631 -27.47 -10.98 -17.27
CA GLY A 631 -27.68 -12.20 -16.52
C GLY A 631 -26.94 -13.36 -17.19
N GLN A 632 -26.60 -14.39 -16.40
CA GLN A 632 -25.89 -15.57 -16.93
C GLN A 632 -26.78 -16.41 -17.84
N TYR A 633 -28.10 -16.44 -17.59
CA TYR A 633 -29.04 -17.32 -18.27
C TYR A 633 -30.15 -16.54 -18.98
N GLU A 634 -30.54 -17.03 -20.16
CA GLU A 634 -31.76 -16.58 -20.83
C GLU A 634 -32.99 -17.17 -20.13
N ARG A 635 -34.14 -16.49 -20.28
CA ARG A 635 -35.42 -16.95 -19.74
C ARG A 635 -36.43 -17.16 -20.85
N GLU A 636 -37.14 -18.28 -20.80
CA GLU A 636 -38.20 -18.57 -21.75
C GLU A 636 -39.53 -17.95 -21.30
N PHE A 637 -40.04 -17.00 -22.08
CA PHE A 637 -41.39 -16.50 -21.90
C PHE A 637 -42.39 -17.58 -22.32
N THR A 638 -43.04 -18.18 -21.32
CA THR A 638 -44.11 -19.16 -21.50
C THR A 638 -45.24 -18.84 -20.54
N HIS A 639 -46.49 -18.95 -21.00
CA HIS A 639 -47.70 -18.65 -20.24
C HIS A 639 -48.85 -19.57 -20.64
N GLN A 640 -49.94 -19.56 -19.87
CA GLN A 640 -51.17 -20.28 -20.21
C GLN A 640 -51.83 -19.62 -21.42
N ALA A 641 -51.91 -20.34 -22.53
CA ALA A 641 -52.78 -20.03 -23.65
C ALA A 641 -54.11 -20.78 -23.50
N LYS A 642 -55.15 -20.25 -24.12
CA LYS A 642 -56.48 -20.87 -24.13
C LYS A 642 -57.18 -20.64 -25.45
N GLY A 643 -58.16 -21.49 -25.73
CA GLY A 643 -59.04 -21.34 -26.87
C GLY A 643 -60.41 -21.92 -26.57
N GLU A 644 -61.35 -21.59 -27.42
CA GLU A 644 -62.73 -22.06 -27.31
C GLU A 644 -63.27 -22.33 -28.71
N VAL A 645 -64.02 -23.41 -28.83
CA VAL A 645 -64.77 -23.77 -30.03
C VAL A 645 -66.21 -23.93 -29.62
N GLU A 646 -67.10 -23.13 -30.20
CA GLU A 646 -68.55 -23.19 -29.94
C GLU A 646 -69.31 -23.34 -31.25
N TRP A 647 -70.07 -24.43 -31.38
CA TRP A 647 -70.94 -24.72 -32.52
C TRP A 647 -72.38 -24.31 -32.25
N GLU A 648 -73.09 -23.98 -33.32
CA GLU A 648 -74.50 -23.61 -33.30
C GLU A 648 -75.19 -24.11 -34.57
N VAL A 649 -76.38 -24.71 -34.40
CA VAL A 649 -77.27 -25.05 -35.53
C VAL A 649 -78.24 -23.90 -35.74
N LYS A 650 -77.96 -23.05 -36.75
CA LYS A 650 -78.85 -21.92 -37.11
C LYS A 650 -80.15 -22.40 -37.73
N GLN A 651 -80.06 -23.40 -38.60
CA GLN A 651 -81.21 -24.07 -39.20
C GLN A 651 -80.87 -25.54 -39.48
N SER A 652 -81.57 -26.45 -38.81
CA SER A 652 -81.41 -27.89 -39.06
C SER A 652 -82.10 -28.32 -40.35
N GLN A 653 -81.68 -29.48 -40.89
CA GLN A 653 -82.32 -30.04 -42.08
C GLN A 653 -83.82 -30.30 -41.84
N ALA A 654 -84.16 -30.95 -40.73
CA ALA A 654 -85.54 -31.22 -40.34
C ALA A 654 -86.36 -29.93 -40.20
N GLY A 655 -85.79 -28.91 -39.53
CA GLY A 655 -86.45 -27.63 -39.33
C GLY A 655 -86.73 -26.90 -40.64
N ALA A 656 -85.79 -26.97 -41.60
CA ALA A 656 -85.99 -26.39 -42.92
C ALA A 656 -87.11 -27.10 -43.72
N TYR A 657 -87.16 -28.43 -43.69
CA TYR A 657 -88.19 -29.19 -44.40
C TYR A 657 -89.57 -29.19 -43.73
N GLN A 658 -89.69 -28.75 -42.47
CA GLN A 658 -90.91 -28.85 -41.69
C GLN A 658 -92.13 -28.22 -42.37
N ARG A 659 -91.94 -27.08 -43.04
CA ARG A 659 -93.02 -26.38 -43.78
C ARG A 659 -93.59 -27.26 -44.90
N SER A 660 -92.74 -27.78 -45.77
CA SER A 660 -93.15 -28.65 -46.88
C SER A 660 -93.71 -29.99 -46.39
N ARG A 661 -93.19 -30.52 -45.28
CA ARG A 661 -93.71 -31.72 -44.61
C ARG A 661 -95.14 -31.53 -44.10
N ASP A 662 -95.41 -30.41 -43.44
CA ASP A 662 -96.74 -30.12 -42.88
C ASP A 662 -97.76 -29.82 -43.98
N ALA A 663 -97.34 -29.14 -45.05
CA ALA A 663 -98.18 -28.92 -46.23
C ALA A 663 -98.59 -30.24 -46.88
N ALA A 664 -97.66 -31.19 -47.05
CA ALA A 664 -97.94 -32.53 -47.60
C ALA A 664 -98.92 -33.32 -46.72
N LYS A 665 -98.70 -33.33 -45.40
CA LYS A 665 -99.59 -34.00 -44.42
C LYS A 665 -101.01 -33.45 -44.45
N LYS A 666 -101.16 -32.14 -44.67
CA LYS A 666 -102.45 -31.43 -44.78
C LYS A 666 -103.05 -31.46 -46.19
N LYS A 667 -102.36 -32.04 -47.17
CA LYS A 667 -102.75 -32.06 -48.59
C LYS A 667 -102.97 -30.66 -49.17
N GLN A 668 -102.15 -29.70 -48.76
CA GLN A 668 -102.22 -28.34 -49.27
C GLN A 668 -101.48 -28.26 -50.62
N ASN A 669 -102.10 -27.61 -51.61
CA ASN A 669 -101.53 -27.44 -52.96
C ASN A 669 -100.99 -26.01 -53.18
N VAL A 670 -100.35 -25.44 -52.16
CA VAL A 670 -99.75 -24.10 -52.24
C VAL A 670 -98.30 -24.23 -52.69
N GLN A 671 -98.00 -23.78 -53.91
CA GLN A 671 -96.67 -23.95 -54.52
C GLN A 671 -95.52 -23.40 -53.67
N GLY A 672 -95.74 -22.30 -52.95
CA GLY A 672 -94.74 -21.67 -52.08
C GLY A 672 -94.43 -22.44 -50.79
N ASP A 673 -95.19 -23.49 -50.45
CA ASP A 673 -94.93 -24.33 -49.28
C ASP A 673 -94.00 -25.52 -49.60
N TYR A 674 -93.74 -25.80 -50.88
CA TYR A 674 -92.87 -26.89 -51.33
C TYR A 674 -91.58 -26.37 -51.98
N ASP A 675 -91.08 -25.19 -51.61
CA ASP A 675 -89.90 -24.57 -52.23
C ASP A 675 -88.62 -25.43 -52.20
N LEU A 676 -88.42 -26.23 -51.14
CA LEU A 676 -87.20 -27.03 -50.93
C LEU A 676 -87.32 -28.50 -51.37
N ALA A 677 -88.46 -29.14 -51.11
CA ALA A 677 -88.68 -30.55 -51.43
C ALA A 677 -90.18 -30.85 -51.63
N VAL A 678 -90.48 -31.82 -52.48
CA VAL A 678 -91.84 -32.35 -52.67
C VAL A 678 -91.99 -33.65 -51.86
N PHE A 679 -92.70 -33.57 -50.74
CA PHE A 679 -93.05 -34.75 -49.95
C PHE A 679 -94.35 -35.38 -50.46
N ALA A 680 -94.43 -36.71 -50.43
CA ALA A 680 -95.61 -37.44 -50.86
C ALA A 680 -96.82 -37.06 -49.98
N SER A 681 -98.01 -36.89 -50.56
CA SER A 681 -99.27 -36.60 -49.85
C SER A 681 -100.15 -37.83 -49.63
N ASP A 682 -99.74 -38.99 -50.17
CA ASP A 682 -100.46 -40.26 -50.05
C ASP A 682 -100.57 -40.68 -48.58
N LYS A 683 -101.78 -41.06 -48.16
CA LYS A 683 -102.08 -41.38 -46.75
C LYS A 683 -101.21 -42.54 -46.25
N GLU A 684 -100.94 -43.52 -47.11
CA GLU A 684 -100.13 -44.70 -46.75
C GLU A 684 -98.64 -44.39 -46.57
N LEU A 685 -98.15 -43.31 -47.17
CA LEU A 685 -96.76 -42.87 -47.07
C LEU A 685 -96.52 -41.93 -45.88
N GLN A 686 -97.57 -41.31 -45.31
CA GLN A 686 -97.47 -40.41 -44.15
C GLN A 686 -96.96 -41.07 -42.86
N LYS A 687 -96.92 -42.41 -42.81
CA LYS A 687 -96.31 -43.15 -41.69
C LYS A 687 -94.79 -43.02 -41.62
N HIS A 688 -94.16 -42.55 -42.69
CA HIS A 688 -92.72 -42.35 -42.75
C HIS A 688 -92.34 -40.93 -42.34
N ASP A 689 -91.14 -40.82 -41.76
CA ASP A 689 -90.25 -39.66 -41.70
C ASP A 689 -90.39 -38.79 -42.93
N TYR A 690 -89.54 -38.95 -43.91
CA TYR A 690 -89.45 -38.03 -45.02
C TYR A 690 -89.84 -38.74 -46.33
N PRO A 691 -91.14 -38.98 -46.60
CA PRO A 691 -91.58 -39.72 -47.78
C PRO A 691 -91.55 -38.85 -49.04
N ILE A 692 -90.91 -39.32 -50.10
CA ILE A 692 -90.89 -38.68 -51.41
C ILE A 692 -91.21 -39.68 -52.53
N LYS A 693 -91.72 -39.18 -53.66
CA LYS A 693 -91.77 -39.91 -54.94
C LYS A 693 -90.55 -39.52 -55.77
N SER A 694 -89.95 -40.47 -56.46
CA SER A 694 -88.80 -40.21 -57.33
C SER A 694 -89.18 -39.32 -58.53
N GLY A 695 -88.27 -38.50 -59.04
CA GLY A 695 -88.52 -37.58 -60.17
C GLY A 695 -88.91 -36.16 -59.75
N TYR A 696 -89.30 -35.94 -58.50
CA TYR A 696 -89.47 -34.59 -57.95
C TYR A 696 -88.18 -34.04 -57.36
N TYR A 697 -88.16 -32.73 -57.09
CA TYR A 697 -87.00 -32.08 -56.51
C TYR A 697 -86.88 -32.28 -55.00
N PHE A 698 -85.64 -32.39 -54.55
CA PHE A 698 -85.22 -32.51 -53.17
C PHE A 698 -83.89 -31.78 -52.99
N ASN A 699 -83.95 -30.51 -52.60
CA ASN A 699 -82.77 -29.68 -52.45
C ASN A 699 -82.05 -29.99 -51.13
N PRO A 700 -80.71 -30.14 -51.11
CA PRO A 700 -79.98 -30.14 -49.85
C PRO A 700 -80.23 -28.81 -49.10
N ILE A 701 -80.23 -28.83 -47.77
CA ILE A 701 -80.51 -27.63 -46.97
C ILE A 701 -79.84 -27.72 -45.59
N GLY A 702 -79.51 -26.58 -45.00
CA GLY A 702 -79.09 -26.44 -43.61
C GLY A 702 -78.15 -25.25 -43.42
N GLN A 703 -78.15 -24.68 -42.22
CA GLN A 703 -77.25 -23.59 -41.86
C GLN A 703 -76.64 -23.85 -40.49
N TYR A 704 -75.32 -23.83 -40.44
CA TYR A 704 -74.52 -24.13 -39.26
C TYR A 704 -73.53 -23.01 -39.05
N SER A 705 -73.17 -22.76 -37.80
CA SER A 705 -72.16 -21.78 -37.44
C SER A 705 -71.25 -22.33 -36.38
N PHE A 706 -70.01 -21.88 -36.35
CA PHE A 706 -69.16 -22.02 -35.17
C PHE A 706 -68.31 -20.77 -34.95
N THR A 707 -67.93 -20.54 -33.71
CA THR A 707 -66.97 -19.51 -33.32
C THR A 707 -65.76 -20.17 -32.70
N ILE A 708 -64.58 -19.76 -33.15
CA ILE A 708 -63.31 -20.09 -32.50
C ILE A 708 -62.76 -18.83 -31.88
N GLU A 709 -62.43 -18.90 -30.59
CA GLU A 709 -61.68 -17.87 -29.91
C GLU A 709 -60.34 -18.43 -29.44
N THR A 710 -59.27 -17.66 -29.54
CA THR A 710 -57.95 -18.03 -29.00
C THR A 710 -57.31 -16.85 -28.33
N GLU A 711 -56.70 -17.07 -27.16
CA GLU A 711 -55.87 -16.11 -26.42
C GLU A 711 -54.46 -16.71 -26.28
N MET A 712 -53.49 -16.10 -26.95
CA MET A 712 -52.10 -16.57 -27.06
C MET A 712 -51.11 -15.43 -26.83
N TYR A 713 -49.83 -15.77 -26.64
CA TYR A 713 -48.76 -14.80 -26.51
C TYR A 713 -47.80 -14.89 -27.69
N LYS A 714 -47.61 -13.80 -28.44
CA LYS A 714 -46.82 -13.76 -29.67
C LYS A 714 -45.92 -12.53 -29.72
N GLN A 715 -44.81 -12.64 -30.46
CA GLN A 715 -43.88 -11.53 -30.69
C GLN A 715 -44.30 -10.59 -31.84
N THR A 716 -45.51 -10.79 -32.38
CA THR A 716 -46.04 -10.04 -33.51
C THR A 716 -47.51 -9.72 -33.27
N THR A 717 -47.97 -8.59 -33.78
CA THR A 717 -49.40 -8.22 -33.77
C THR A 717 -50.16 -8.74 -34.99
N GLY A 718 -49.49 -9.41 -35.95
CA GLY A 718 -50.15 -9.96 -37.13
C GLY A 718 -51.16 -11.06 -36.79
N LYS A 719 -52.06 -11.36 -37.75
CA LYS A 719 -52.95 -12.52 -37.67
C LYS A 719 -52.13 -13.80 -37.45
N THR A 720 -52.49 -14.59 -36.44
CA THR A 720 -51.69 -15.77 -36.13
C THR A 720 -52.08 -16.94 -37.02
N LYS A 721 -51.05 -17.68 -37.45
CA LYS A 721 -51.27 -18.88 -38.27
C LYS A 721 -51.84 -20.01 -37.42
N ASP A 722 -51.50 -20.05 -36.13
CA ASP A 722 -52.02 -20.98 -35.14
C ASP A 722 -53.56 -20.94 -35.05
N HIS A 723 -54.14 -19.73 -35.02
CA HIS A 723 -55.59 -19.53 -35.03
C HIS A 723 -56.20 -19.93 -36.37
N GLN A 724 -55.63 -19.46 -37.48
CA GLN A 724 -56.15 -19.74 -38.82
C GLN A 724 -56.15 -21.24 -39.13
N ASP A 725 -55.06 -21.95 -38.84
CA ASP A 725 -54.94 -23.39 -39.11
C ASP A 725 -55.94 -24.19 -38.25
N LEU A 726 -56.25 -23.72 -37.02
CA LEU A 726 -57.30 -24.30 -36.19
C LEU A 726 -58.69 -24.07 -36.80
N VAL A 727 -59.00 -22.85 -37.24
CA VAL A 727 -60.24 -22.52 -37.97
C VAL A 727 -60.40 -23.43 -39.19
N ASP A 728 -59.40 -23.46 -40.06
CA ASP A 728 -59.44 -24.24 -41.30
C ASP A 728 -59.69 -25.73 -41.02
N LYS A 729 -59.10 -26.27 -39.96
CA LYS A 729 -59.25 -27.68 -39.60
C LYS A 729 -60.61 -28.01 -39.00
N ILE A 730 -61.26 -27.06 -38.33
CA ILE A 730 -62.65 -27.20 -37.90
C ILE A 730 -63.62 -27.06 -39.08
N ILE A 731 -63.34 -26.18 -40.05
CA ILE A 731 -64.11 -26.14 -41.30
C ILE A 731 -63.99 -27.48 -42.05
N ASP A 732 -62.78 -28.02 -42.15
CA ASP A 732 -62.50 -29.28 -42.84
C ASP A 732 -63.18 -30.49 -42.19
N SER A 733 -63.56 -30.42 -40.90
CA SER A 733 -64.27 -31.50 -40.22
C SER A 733 -65.76 -31.56 -40.54
N PHE A 734 -66.31 -30.51 -41.16
CA PHE A 734 -67.71 -30.46 -41.59
C PHE A 734 -67.91 -31.18 -42.93
N SER A 735 -68.94 -32.01 -43.02
CA SER A 735 -69.42 -32.54 -44.30
C SER A 735 -70.93 -32.72 -44.35
N TYR A 736 -71.50 -32.48 -45.53
CA TYR A 736 -72.87 -32.90 -45.87
C TYR A 736 -72.80 -34.12 -46.77
N GLU A 737 -73.47 -35.20 -46.41
CA GLU A 737 -73.41 -36.47 -47.10
C GLU A 737 -74.81 -36.94 -47.51
N SER A 738 -74.94 -37.40 -48.75
CA SER A 738 -76.17 -38.00 -49.25
C SER A 738 -75.89 -39.14 -50.22
N ASN A 739 -76.74 -40.17 -50.21
CA ASN A 739 -76.81 -41.21 -51.25
C ASN A 739 -78.05 -41.09 -52.15
N LEU A 740 -78.80 -39.97 -52.08
CA LEU A 740 -79.90 -39.69 -53.01
C LEU A 740 -79.40 -39.64 -54.45
N ILE A 741 -80.27 -40.09 -55.36
CA ILE A 741 -79.98 -40.15 -56.79
C ILE A 741 -80.64 -38.94 -57.48
N TYR A 742 -79.81 -38.10 -58.08
CA TYR A 742 -80.23 -36.90 -58.81
C TYR A 742 -80.14 -37.10 -60.32
N ILE A 743 -80.81 -36.24 -61.09
CA ILE A 743 -80.66 -36.14 -62.54
C ILE A 743 -79.93 -34.84 -62.90
N ASN A 744 -78.86 -34.94 -63.69
CA ASN A 744 -78.11 -33.77 -64.17
C ASN A 744 -78.70 -33.23 -65.50
N ASN A 745 -78.16 -32.11 -65.97
CA ASN A 745 -78.57 -31.46 -67.23
C ASN A 745 -78.36 -32.36 -68.47
N ASN A 746 -77.43 -33.32 -68.39
CA ASN A 746 -77.17 -34.33 -69.43
C ASN A 746 -78.13 -35.53 -69.36
N LYS A 747 -79.13 -35.50 -68.46
CA LYS A 747 -80.09 -36.58 -68.22
C LYS A 747 -79.47 -37.86 -67.64
N GLU A 748 -78.32 -37.73 -66.97
CA GLU A 748 -77.63 -38.84 -66.32
C GLU A 748 -78.01 -38.94 -64.84
N ALA A 749 -78.06 -40.17 -64.32
CA ALA A 749 -78.19 -40.43 -62.89
C ALA A 749 -76.87 -40.15 -62.18
N VAL A 750 -76.88 -39.25 -61.21
CA VAL A 750 -75.69 -38.78 -60.48
C VAL A 750 -75.93 -38.75 -58.98
N ASN A 751 -74.86 -38.80 -58.19
CA ASN A 751 -74.90 -38.47 -56.76
C ASN A 751 -74.93 -36.94 -56.53
N ILE A 752 -75.00 -36.51 -55.27
CA ILE A 752 -75.02 -35.09 -54.89
C ILE A 752 -73.82 -34.28 -55.42
N ARG A 753 -72.69 -34.96 -55.72
CA ARG A 753 -71.47 -34.37 -56.29
C ARG A 753 -71.41 -34.38 -57.82
N ASN A 754 -72.52 -34.65 -58.49
CA ASN A 754 -72.61 -34.81 -59.94
C ASN A 754 -71.75 -35.97 -60.50
N GLY A 755 -71.33 -36.93 -59.66
CA GLY A 755 -70.62 -38.12 -60.09
C GLY A 755 -71.59 -39.15 -60.66
N SER A 756 -71.31 -39.64 -61.87
CA SER A 756 -72.15 -40.64 -62.55
C SER A 756 -72.28 -41.92 -61.74
N LEU A 757 -73.50 -42.44 -61.65
CA LEU A 757 -73.80 -43.67 -60.93
C LEU A 757 -73.78 -44.89 -61.85
N SER A 758 -73.37 -46.02 -61.29
CA SER A 758 -73.47 -47.31 -61.98
C SER A 758 -74.93 -47.74 -62.07
N LYS A 759 -75.21 -48.61 -63.06
CA LYS A 759 -76.54 -49.18 -63.27
C LYS A 759 -76.50 -50.69 -63.06
N ARG A 760 -77.55 -51.23 -62.44
CA ARG A 760 -77.82 -52.68 -62.36
C ARG A 760 -79.19 -52.94 -62.96
N ASN A 761 -79.27 -53.74 -64.03
CA ASN A 761 -80.52 -53.98 -64.78
C ASN A 761 -81.22 -52.69 -65.24
N ASN A 762 -80.43 -51.74 -65.77
CA ASN A 762 -80.88 -50.40 -66.21
C ASN A 762 -81.39 -49.46 -65.09
N VAL A 763 -81.25 -49.85 -63.82
CA VAL A 763 -81.64 -49.06 -62.66
C VAL A 763 -80.39 -48.46 -61.97
N PRO A 764 -80.35 -47.14 -61.68
CA PRO A 764 -79.23 -46.53 -60.97
C PRO A 764 -79.02 -47.10 -59.56
N VAL A 765 -77.77 -47.31 -59.17
CA VAL A 765 -77.41 -47.78 -57.82
C VAL A 765 -77.04 -46.59 -56.92
N PRO A 766 -77.64 -46.44 -55.73
CA PRO A 766 -77.30 -45.36 -54.80
C PRO A 766 -75.83 -45.41 -54.38
N ALA A 767 -75.17 -44.25 -54.33
CA ALA A 767 -73.81 -44.13 -53.82
C ALA A 767 -73.66 -42.84 -53.00
N TYR A 768 -73.02 -42.95 -51.83
CA TYR A 768 -72.74 -41.79 -50.99
C TYR A 768 -71.75 -40.85 -51.66
N ALA A 769 -72.03 -39.56 -51.57
CA ALA A 769 -71.05 -38.51 -51.83
C ALA A 769 -71.16 -37.41 -50.79
N LYS A 770 -70.03 -36.73 -50.56
CA LYS A 770 -69.86 -35.71 -49.53
C LYS A 770 -69.57 -34.35 -50.14
N LEU A 771 -70.32 -33.34 -49.77
CA LEU A 771 -69.96 -31.93 -49.94
C LEU A 771 -69.09 -31.52 -48.76
N THR A 772 -67.96 -30.90 -49.06
CA THR A 772 -67.01 -30.33 -48.08
C THR A 772 -66.54 -28.97 -48.59
N ARG A 773 -65.83 -28.19 -47.76
CA ARG A 773 -65.22 -26.92 -48.21
C ARG A 773 -64.36 -27.08 -49.48
N ASN A 774 -63.58 -28.16 -49.55
CA ASN A 774 -62.70 -28.47 -50.68
C ASN A 774 -63.45 -29.04 -51.89
N ASN A 775 -64.70 -29.48 -51.70
CA ASN A 775 -65.57 -30.01 -52.75
C ASN A 775 -67.00 -29.48 -52.59
N PRO A 776 -67.22 -28.16 -52.79
CA PRO A 776 -68.50 -27.53 -52.47
C PRO A 776 -69.52 -27.63 -53.60
N THR A 777 -69.07 -28.02 -54.79
CA THR A 777 -69.88 -28.06 -56.01
C THR A 777 -70.55 -29.42 -56.18
N GLY A 778 -71.85 -29.39 -56.47
CA GLY A 778 -72.68 -30.57 -56.67
C GLY A 778 -73.34 -30.66 -58.04
N VAL A 779 -74.54 -31.25 -58.08
CA VAL A 779 -75.34 -31.48 -59.29
C VAL A 779 -75.41 -30.21 -60.16
N ASN A 780 -75.24 -30.38 -61.47
CA ASN A 780 -75.22 -29.30 -62.46
C ASN A 780 -74.13 -28.23 -62.27
N GLY A 781 -73.09 -28.52 -61.50
CA GLY A 781 -72.03 -27.53 -61.22
C GLY A 781 -72.48 -26.44 -60.24
N LEU A 782 -73.60 -26.62 -59.54
CA LEU A 782 -74.08 -25.67 -58.54
C LEU A 782 -73.19 -25.73 -57.30
N LYS A 783 -72.82 -24.57 -56.76
CA LYS A 783 -72.17 -24.48 -55.45
C LYS A 783 -73.23 -24.75 -54.38
N LEU A 784 -73.20 -25.94 -53.78
CA LEU A 784 -74.19 -26.43 -52.82
C LEU A 784 -73.74 -26.30 -51.36
N LEU A 785 -72.47 -25.92 -51.14
CA LEU A 785 -71.91 -25.62 -49.84
C LEU A 785 -71.16 -24.28 -49.93
N ASP A 786 -71.52 -23.34 -49.08
CA ASP A 786 -70.86 -22.03 -48.95
C ASP A 786 -70.32 -21.84 -47.54
N VAL A 787 -69.13 -21.26 -47.45
CA VAL A 787 -68.45 -20.97 -46.17
C VAL A 787 -68.12 -19.49 -46.14
N LYS A 788 -68.56 -18.80 -45.08
CA LYS A 788 -68.26 -17.40 -44.83
C LYS A 788 -67.57 -17.26 -43.49
N GLU A 789 -66.44 -16.55 -43.47
CA GLU A 789 -65.62 -16.33 -42.29
C GLU A 789 -65.70 -14.85 -41.90
N ASN A 790 -65.89 -14.57 -40.61
CA ASN A 790 -65.82 -13.22 -40.04
C ASN A 790 -64.76 -13.22 -38.93
N TYR A 791 -63.64 -12.53 -39.18
CA TYR A 791 -62.47 -12.50 -38.30
C TYR A 791 -62.40 -11.19 -37.52
N ASN A 792 -62.10 -11.28 -36.23
CA ASN A 792 -61.81 -10.18 -35.35
C ASN A 792 -60.54 -10.45 -34.52
N LYS A 793 -59.83 -9.39 -34.12
CA LYS A 793 -58.60 -9.46 -33.32
C LYS A 793 -58.50 -8.29 -32.35
N ASP A 794 -58.02 -8.60 -31.16
CA ASP A 794 -57.64 -7.67 -30.10
C ASP A 794 -56.21 -7.99 -29.62
N GLU A 795 -55.42 -6.96 -29.30
CA GLU A 795 -54.01 -7.10 -28.95
C GLU A 795 -53.60 -6.17 -27.81
N ASP A 796 -52.96 -6.76 -26.79
CA ASP A 796 -52.44 -6.04 -25.63
C ASP A 796 -50.92 -6.26 -25.53
N GLU A 797 -50.11 -5.20 -25.55
CA GLU A 797 -48.65 -5.32 -25.30
C GLU A 797 -48.41 -5.71 -23.83
N ILE A 798 -47.49 -6.65 -23.60
CA ILE A 798 -47.03 -7.06 -22.26
C ILE A 798 -45.73 -6.31 -21.96
N PRO A 799 -45.78 -5.15 -21.27
CA PRO A 799 -44.61 -4.30 -21.09
C PRO A 799 -43.56 -4.98 -20.20
N TYR A 800 -42.30 -4.90 -20.64
CA TYR A 800 -41.12 -5.24 -19.86
C TYR A 800 -40.28 -3.99 -19.60
N THR A 801 -39.31 -4.11 -18.71
CA THR A 801 -38.31 -3.06 -18.48
C THR A 801 -36.95 -3.66 -18.20
N GLN A 802 -35.91 -2.91 -18.56
CA GLN A 802 -34.54 -3.14 -18.09
C GLN A 802 -34.26 -2.33 -16.79
N GLU A 803 -35.05 -1.28 -16.52
CA GLU A 803 -34.78 -0.31 -15.46
C GLU A 803 -35.21 -0.85 -14.08
N GLN A 804 -34.42 -0.59 -13.03
CA GLN A 804 -34.72 -1.05 -11.67
C GLN A 804 -36.10 -0.64 -11.17
N ASN A 805 -36.50 0.60 -11.48
CA ASN A 805 -37.76 1.20 -11.06
C ASN A 805 -38.80 1.24 -12.20
N GLY A 806 -38.53 0.53 -13.30
CA GLY A 806 -39.42 0.48 -14.45
C GLY A 806 -40.69 -0.32 -14.17
N THR A 807 -41.72 -0.08 -14.97
CA THR A 807 -42.95 -0.89 -14.92
C THR A 807 -42.73 -2.21 -15.66
N MET A 808 -43.00 -3.33 -14.98
CA MET A 808 -42.91 -4.67 -15.56
C MET A 808 -44.17 -5.47 -15.26
N HIS A 809 -44.76 -6.05 -16.32
CA HIS A 809 -45.95 -6.88 -16.21
C HIS A 809 -45.68 -8.16 -15.40
N ALA A 810 -46.69 -8.66 -14.66
CA ALA A 810 -46.57 -9.86 -13.82
C ALA A 810 -46.14 -11.11 -14.61
N ASN A 811 -46.52 -11.19 -15.89
CA ASN A 811 -46.12 -12.27 -16.79
C ASN A 811 -44.58 -12.37 -16.95
N TRP A 812 -43.86 -11.25 -16.96
CA TRP A 812 -42.39 -11.28 -16.97
C TRP A 812 -41.84 -11.73 -15.61
N LYS A 813 -42.41 -11.23 -14.52
CA LYS A 813 -42.01 -11.63 -13.15
C LYS A 813 -42.19 -13.13 -12.87
N ASN A 814 -43.12 -13.79 -13.54
CA ASN A 814 -43.33 -15.24 -13.46
C ASN A 814 -42.13 -16.05 -13.99
N ILE A 815 -41.35 -15.51 -14.93
CA ILE A 815 -40.25 -16.23 -15.58
C ILE A 815 -38.85 -15.70 -15.20
N LEU A 816 -38.76 -14.50 -14.62
CA LEU A 816 -37.51 -13.86 -14.19
C LEU A 816 -37.19 -14.20 -12.74
N GLU A 817 -35.91 -14.30 -12.42
CA GLU A 817 -35.44 -14.56 -11.06
C GLU A 817 -35.51 -13.31 -10.16
N GLY A 818 -35.78 -13.50 -8.86
CA GLY A 818 -35.83 -12.45 -7.85
C GLY A 818 -37.22 -11.87 -7.61
N TYR A 819 -38.27 -12.58 -8.02
CA TYR A 819 -39.67 -12.21 -7.85
C TYR A 819 -40.49 -13.27 -7.10
N THR A 820 -41.57 -12.83 -6.46
CA THR A 820 -42.53 -13.71 -5.77
C THR A 820 -43.27 -14.59 -6.77
N GLU A 821 -43.63 -14.02 -7.92
CA GLU A 821 -44.37 -14.66 -9.01
C GLU A 821 -43.64 -15.89 -9.56
N SER A 822 -42.32 -15.82 -9.73
CA SER A 822 -41.48 -16.95 -10.12
C SER A 822 -41.06 -17.87 -8.97
N LYS A 823 -41.53 -17.61 -7.73
CA LYS A 823 -41.13 -18.33 -6.51
C LYS A 823 -39.63 -18.28 -6.22
N THR A 824 -38.98 -17.16 -6.56
CA THR A 824 -37.53 -16.96 -6.39
C THR A 824 -37.17 -15.68 -5.66
N LEU A 825 -38.11 -15.10 -4.89
CA LEU A 825 -37.90 -13.87 -4.12
C LEU A 825 -36.67 -13.95 -3.20
N ASN A 826 -36.37 -15.14 -2.65
CA ASN A 826 -35.18 -15.39 -1.85
C ASN A 826 -33.86 -15.08 -2.57
N SER A 827 -33.82 -15.16 -3.90
CA SER A 827 -32.64 -14.77 -4.68
C SER A 827 -32.34 -13.28 -4.55
N TYR A 828 -33.38 -12.46 -4.42
CA TYR A 828 -33.24 -11.03 -4.15
C TYR A 828 -32.96 -10.77 -2.67
N ASP A 829 -33.69 -11.41 -1.76
CA ASP A 829 -33.55 -11.14 -0.32
C ASP A 829 -32.19 -11.63 0.24
N ASP A 830 -31.72 -12.81 -0.19
CA ASP A 830 -30.49 -13.42 0.33
C ASP A 830 -29.25 -12.98 -0.46
N PHE A 831 -29.39 -12.75 -1.77
CA PHE A 831 -28.27 -12.53 -2.69
C PHE A 831 -28.33 -11.21 -3.46
N LYS A 832 -29.33 -10.35 -3.19
CA LYS A 832 -29.53 -9.08 -3.93
C LYS A 832 -29.60 -9.29 -5.45
N TYR A 833 -30.03 -10.47 -5.89
CA TYR A 833 -30.10 -10.84 -7.30
C TYR A 833 -31.55 -10.76 -7.79
N ARG A 834 -31.76 -9.92 -8.81
CA ARG A 834 -33.05 -9.75 -9.48
C ARG A 834 -32.80 -9.47 -10.95
N GLU A 835 -33.55 -10.17 -11.78
CA GLU A 835 -33.45 -10.08 -13.24
C GLU A 835 -34.47 -9.10 -13.83
N PHE A 836 -34.10 -8.50 -14.94
CA PHE A 836 -34.93 -7.64 -15.77
C PHE A 836 -34.76 -8.08 -17.22
N VAL A 837 -35.71 -7.74 -18.09
CA VAL A 837 -35.58 -8.06 -19.52
C VAL A 837 -34.65 -7.04 -20.17
N LYS A 838 -33.67 -7.51 -20.93
CA LYS A 838 -32.73 -6.63 -21.65
C LYS A 838 -33.46 -5.74 -22.66
N ASN A 839 -33.02 -4.49 -22.78
CA ASN A 839 -33.54 -3.60 -23.82
C ASN A 839 -33.20 -4.12 -25.23
N GLY A 840 -34.08 -3.81 -26.19
CA GLY A 840 -33.94 -4.25 -27.59
C GLY A 840 -34.42 -5.68 -27.90
N GLN A 841 -35.00 -6.39 -26.93
CA GLN A 841 -35.66 -7.67 -27.17
C GLN A 841 -37.00 -7.49 -27.91
N ALA A 842 -37.48 -8.54 -28.58
CA ALA A 842 -38.77 -8.50 -29.27
C ALA A 842 -39.92 -8.24 -28.29
N LYS A 843 -40.85 -7.36 -28.63
CA LYS A 843 -42.03 -7.11 -27.81
C LYS A 843 -42.91 -8.36 -27.73
N MET A 844 -43.58 -8.54 -26.60
CA MET A 844 -44.54 -9.63 -26.40
C MET A 844 -45.95 -9.06 -26.35
N TYR A 845 -46.87 -9.70 -27.05
CA TYR A 845 -48.26 -9.30 -27.13
C TYR A 845 -49.15 -10.45 -26.69
N LYS A 846 -50.18 -10.13 -25.92
CA LYS A 846 -51.33 -10.99 -25.72
C LYS A 846 -52.29 -10.76 -26.89
N ILE A 847 -52.45 -11.78 -27.72
CA ILE A 847 -53.27 -11.75 -28.93
C ILE A 847 -54.55 -12.55 -28.66
N LYS A 848 -55.70 -11.89 -28.79
CA LYS A 848 -57.02 -12.51 -28.79
C LYS A 848 -57.57 -12.47 -30.20
N GLU A 849 -57.87 -13.63 -30.75
CA GLU A 849 -58.46 -13.76 -32.08
C GLU A 849 -59.78 -14.50 -31.99
N SER A 850 -60.78 -14.05 -32.75
CA SER A 850 -62.09 -14.69 -32.85
C SER A 850 -62.47 -14.80 -34.32
N THR A 851 -62.84 -16.00 -34.76
CA THR A 851 -63.40 -16.22 -36.10
C THR A 851 -64.74 -16.92 -35.98
N THR A 852 -65.79 -16.27 -36.46
CA THR A 852 -67.10 -16.90 -36.64
C THR A 852 -67.23 -17.38 -38.09
N VAL A 853 -67.52 -18.66 -38.26
CA VAL A 853 -67.72 -19.28 -39.57
C VAL A 853 -69.17 -19.69 -39.72
N THR A 854 -69.79 -19.29 -40.82
CA THR A 854 -71.12 -19.78 -41.23
C THR A 854 -70.97 -20.72 -42.41
N ILE A 855 -71.54 -21.91 -42.27
CA ILE A 855 -71.61 -22.93 -43.32
C ILE A 855 -73.07 -23.08 -43.74
N THR A 856 -73.34 -22.76 -45.00
CA THR A 856 -74.67 -22.91 -45.59
C THR A 856 -74.64 -24.06 -46.59
N VAL A 857 -75.53 -25.02 -46.40
CA VAL A 857 -75.80 -26.10 -47.35
C VAL A 857 -77.09 -25.76 -48.07
N GLY A 858 -77.04 -25.74 -49.40
CA GLY A 858 -78.22 -25.55 -50.23
C GLY A 858 -77.92 -25.03 -51.62
N ALA A 859 -78.89 -25.23 -52.52
CA ALA A 859 -78.81 -24.64 -53.86
C ALA A 859 -79.03 -23.11 -53.79
N PRO A 860 -78.46 -22.34 -54.73
CA PRO A 860 -78.78 -20.93 -54.88
C PRO A 860 -80.30 -20.72 -55.00
N GLU A 861 -80.79 -19.57 -54.53
CA GLU A 861 -82.21 -19.25 -54.49
C GLU A 861 -82.90 -19.50 -55.85
N GLY A 862 -84.04 -20.20 -55.82
CA GLY A 862 -84.82 -20.55 -57.01
C GLY A 862 -84.33 -21.78 -57.81
N GLN A 863 -83.16 -22.34 -57.51
CA GLN A 863 -82.65 -23.55 -58.18
C GLN A 863 -83.24 -24.83 -57.55
N LYS A 864 -83.60 -25.80 -58.39
CA LYS A 864 -84.19 -27.08 -57.97
C LYS A 864 -83.34 -28.26 -58.44
N LEU A 865 -82.99 -29.15 -57.52
CA LEU A 865 -82.29 -30.40 -57.78
C LEU A 865 -83.31 -31.54 -57.85
N TYR A 866 -83.53 -32.04 -59.05
CA TYR A 866 -84.48 -33.13 -59.29
C TYR A 866 -83.85 -34.48 -58.96
N THR A 867 -84.58 -35.32 -58.22
CA THR A 867 -84.24 -36.73 -58.08
C THR A 867 -84.48 -37.46 -59.40
N HIS A 868 -83.75 -38.53 -59.67
CA HIS A 868 -83.92 -39.29 -60.92
C HIS A 868 -85.24 -40.06 -60.91
N ALA A 869 -86.04 -40.00 -61.99
CA ALA A 869 -87.37 -40.60 -62.05
C ALA A 869 -87.41 -42.14 -61.93
N HIS A 870 -86.27 -42.82 -62.19
CA HIS A 870 -86.09 -44.26 -61.97
C HIS A 870 -85.26 -44.58 -60.72
N MET A 871 -85.17 -43.66 -59.76
CA MET A 871 -84.57 -43.95 -58.46
C MET A 871 -85.36 -45.07 -57.76
N PRO A 872 -84.72 -46.18 -57.34
CA PRO A 872 -85.41 -47.28 -56.68
C PRO A 872 -86.16 -46.86 -55.42
N ASP A 873 -87.30 -47.51 -55.18
CA ASP A 873 -87.93 -47.57 -53.87
C ASP A 873 -86.94 -48.03 -52.81
N GLY A 874 -86.92 -47.36 -51.67
CA GLY A 874 -86.04 -47.71 -50.58
C GLY A 874 -85.76 -46.55 -49.63
N THR A 875 -84.75 -46.77 -48.80
CA THR A 875 -84.32 -45.85 -47.77
C THR A 875 -83.01 -45.20 -48.17
N TYR A 876 -82.98 -43.87 -48.12
CA TYR A 876 -81.84 -43.03 -48.45
C TYR A 876 -81.49 -42.15 -47.25
N ASN A 877 -80.23 -41.79 -47.10
CA ASN A 877 -79.75 -41.02 -45.98
C ASN A 877 -79.23 -39.67 -46.45
N VAL A 878 -79.56 -38.66 -45.66
CA VAL A 878 -79.02 -37.32 -45.78
C VAL A 878 -78.51 -36.91 -44.40
N ARG A 879 -77.21 -36.69 -44.26
CA ARG A 879 -76.59 -36.40 -42.95
C ARG A 879 -75.59 -35.27 -43.00
N VAL A 880 -75.49 -34.53 -41.91
CA VAL A 880 -74.40 -33.59 -41.65
C VAL A 880 -73.53 -34.13 -40.52
N THR A 881 -72.23 -34.14 -40.75
CA THR A 881 -71.25 -34.67 -39.80
C THR A 881 -70.23 -33.60 -39.45
N ILE A 882 -69.89 -33.49 -38.17
CA ILE A 882 -68.73 -32.75 -37.67
C ILE A 882 -67.78 -33.78 -37.08
N GLY A 883 -66.69 -34.07 -37.80
CA GLY A 883 -65.70 -35.08 -37.39
C GLY A 883 -64.68 -34.59 -36.38
N ASP A 884 -63.89 -35.52 -35.87
CA ASP A 884 -62.76 -35.21 -34.99
C ASP A 884 -61.68 -34.39 -35.72
N VAL A 885 -61.02 -33.50 -34.99
CA VAL A 885 -59.90 -32.70 -35.48
C VAL A 885 -58.60 -33.17 -34.83
N ASN A 886 -57.63 -33.56 -35.68
CA ASN A 886 -56.29 -33.96 -35.25
C ASN A 886 -55.43 -32.73 -34.92
N VAL A 887 -55.64 -32.19 -33.72
CA VAL A 887 -54.86 -31.06 -33.18
C VAL A 887 -53.40 -31.45 -32.94
N ARG A 888 -53.12 -32.73 -32.62
CA ARG A 888 -51.76 -33.24 -32.39
C ARG A 888 -50.86 -33.19 -33.62
N GLY A 889 -51.45 -33.29 -34.80
CA GLY A 889 -50.72 -33.22 -36.07
C GLY A 889 -50.30 -31.81 -36.48
N MET A 890 -50.72 -30.77 -35.74
CA MET A 890 -50.41 -29.38 -36.05
C MET A 890 -49.05 -28.96 -35.47
N PRO A 891 -48.36 -27.97 -36.07
CA PRO A 891 -47.00 -27.60 -35.67
C PRO A 891 -46.93 -26.71 -34.40
N TYR A 892 -48.06 -26.29 -33.85
CA TYR A 892 -48.17 -25.27 -32.78
C TYR A 892 -48.16 -25.87 -31.36
N ALA A 893 -48.03 -25.03 -30.33
CA ALA A 893 -47.89 -25.50 -28.96
C ALA A 893 -49.11 -26.28 -28.45
N TYR A 894 -50.31 -26.00 -28.97
CA TYR A 894 -51.51 -26.77 -28.65
C TYR A 894 -51.49 -28.23 -29.17
N LYS A 895 -50.46 -28.66 -29.93
CA LYS A 895 -50.30 -30.05 -30.36
C LYS A 895 -50.16 -31.05 -29.21
N ILE A 896 -49.88 -30.55 -28.01
CA ILE A 896 -49.86 -31.35 -26.77
C ILE A 896 -51.25 -31.81 -26.34
N LEU A 897 -52.31 -31.17 -26.85
CA LEU A 897 -53.69 -31.52 -26.55
C LEU A 897 -54.08 -32.88 -27.14
N PRO A 898 -55.11 -33.56 -26.60
CA PRO A 898 -55.77 -34.65 -27.31
C PRO A 898 -56.43 -34.16 -28.61
N ASN A 899 -56.89 -35.09 -29.45
CA ASN A 899 -57.74 -34.74 -30.59
C ASN A 899 -59.01 -34.03 -30.08
N LEU A 900 -59.43 -32.99 -30.78
CA LEU A 900 -60.68 -32.32 -30.51
C LEU A 900 -61.79 -33.20 -31.10
N GLU A 901 -62.62 -33.78 -30.24
CA GLU A 901 -63.69 -34.68 -30.68
C GLU A 901 -64.73 -33.90 -31.52
N GLY A 902 -65.39 -34.58 -32.45
CA GLY A 902 -66.47 -34.04 -33.25
C GLY A 902 -67.74 -33.72 -32.44
N ILE A 903 -68.82 -33.40 -33.14
CA ILE A 903 -70.14 -33.15 -32.53
C ILE A 903 -71.20 -33.97 -33.25
N ASP A 904 -72.08 -34.59 -32.46
CA ASP A 904 -73.30 -35.20 -32.97
C ASP A 904 -74.42 -34.15 -33.04
N LEU A 905 -74.84 -33.83 -34.26
CA LEU A 905 -75.91 -32.87 -34.53
C LEU A 905 -77.31 -33.48 -34.35
N GLY A 906 -77.40 -34.75 -33.98
CA GLY A 906 -78.64 -35.46 -33.68
C GLY A 906 -79.52 -35.74 -34.90
N ASN A 907 -80.68 -36.33 -34.64
CA ASN A 907 -81.61 -36.80 -35.68
C ASN A 907 -82.23 -35.67 -36.52
N SER A 908 -82.15 -34.40 -36.09
CA SER A 908 -82.65 -33.27 -36.88
C SER A 908 -81.75 -32.94 -38.09
N ASN A 909 -80.54 -33.48 -38.12
CA ASN A 909 -79.56 -33.31 -39.20
C ASN A 909 -79.08 -34.63 -39.79
N ASN A 910 -79.65 -35.75 -39.35
CA ASN A 910 -79.41 -37.10 -39.85
C ASN A 910 -80.77 -37.68 -40.27
N LEU A 911 -81.19 -37.43 -41.51
CA LEU A 911 -82.52 -37.73 -42.00
C LEU A 911 -82.54 -39.03 -42.81
N GLU A 912 -83.54 -39.85 -42.52
CA GLU A 912 -83.90 -41.02 -43.30
C GLU A 912 -85.02 -40.65 -44.30
N ILE A 913 -84.71 -40.68 -45.58
CA ILE A 913 -85.61 -40.33 -46.68
C ILE A 913 -86.18 -41.62 -47.28
N THR A 914 -87.51 -41.73 -47.28
CA THR A 914 -88.22 -42.90 -47.81
C THR A 914 -88.70 -42.60 -49.22
N VAL A 915 -88.20 -43.33 -50.21
CA VAL A 915 -88.66 -43.23 -51.60
C VAL A 915 -89.65 -44.36 -51.88
N ARG A 916 -90.86 -44.00 -52.30
CA ARG A 916 -91.92 -44.95 -52.70
C ARG A 916 -92.68 -44.41 -53.91
N GLY A 917 -92.57 -45.07 -55.05
CA GLY A 917 -93.17 -44.64 -56.30
C GLY A 917 -92.38 -43.53 -57.02
N SER A 918 -92.94 -43.06 -58.12
CA SER A 918 -92.34 -42.07 -59.01
C SER A 918 -93.33 -41.01 -59.45
N MET A 919 -92.82 -39.92 -60.02
CA MET A 919 -93.64 -38.89 -60.65
C MET A 919 -94.53 -39.44 -61.77
N TYR A 920 -94.19 -40.59 -62.37
CA TYR A 920 -95.04 -41.23 -63.39
C TYR A 920 -96.32 -41.83 -62.79
N ASP A 921 -96.30 -42.21 -61.50
CA ASP A 921 -97.49 -42.72 -60.83
C ASP A 921 -98.52 -41.60 -60.62
N ASP A 922 -98.06 -40.36 -60.41
CA ASP A 922 -98.91 -39.16 -60.29
C ASP A 922 -99.39 -38.61 -61.64
N LEU A 923 -98.69 -38.94 -62.74
CA LEU A 923 -99.06 -38.53 -64.10
C LEU A 923 -100.04 -39.52 -64.77
N ASN A 924 -100.12 -40.75 -64.25
CA ASN A 924 -100.99 -41.82 -64.75
C ASN A 924 -102.21 -42.07 -63.85
N SER A 925 -102.37 -41.28 -62.79
CA SER A 925 -103.56 -41.23 -61.91
C SER A 925 -104.33 -39.93 -62.09
#